data_AF-K0X342-F1
#
_entry.id   AF-K0X342-F1
#
_cell.length_a   1.000
_cell.length_b   1.000
_cell.length_c   1.000
_cell.angle_alpha   90.00
_cell.angle_beta   90.00
_cell.angle_gamma   90.00
#
_symmetry.space_group_name_H-M   'P 1'
#
loop_
_entity.id
_entity.type
_entity.pdbx_description
1 polymer ?
#
loop_
_entity_poly.entity_id
_entity_poly.type
_entity_poly.pdbx_seq_one_letter_code
_entity_poly.pdbx_strand_id
1 'polypeptide(L)'
;MKYHISSSLFVLFCIVLCACNSSSVEKDGIIQPAFDLIERQIGERAAGIQLEEIAPENGKETFEVEAKNGILTLRGSSSVAICYAFHTYLREACSAMKTWSGEHMELPETWPDFVLKEQTTPYEYRYFLNVCTFGYTTPYWDWERWEKEIDWMALRGVNMPLATVASEAIAERVWLKMGLKEEDIRAFFTGPAHLPWHRMGNLNGWDGPLTNGWQKEQIKLQHKILNRMRELGMDPIAPAFAGFVPTAFAERHPEIQFKHLEWGGFDEKYNAYVLPPETPYFKEIGKLFIEEWEKEFGKNTYYLSDSFNEMKLPVAEGDDDGKHKLLAQYGESIYHSIAAGNPDAVWVTQGWTFGYQHDFWDKASLQALLSRVPDDKMIIIDLGNDYPKWVWGTEQTWKNHDGFYGKKWIFSYVPNFGGKTPMTGDLQMYATSSAEALHSANAGNLVGFGSAPEGLENNEVVYELLADMGWTADSIDLDSWLPVYCKARYGGCPAAMDSAWQRFKETAYSSLYSYPRFTWQTVVPDTRRISKLDVSDSFLQGVELFLSCADSLESSPLYVNDAIEYASYYLAAKADDCYKRALKEDSLGNRVAAMQQLDRSVEILLDVDKLLASHPLYRLEEWVDMARDWGKTDLEKDAYEANAKRLITTWGGFQEDYAARFWSGLIKDYYIPRMKLYFSEQRADLDRWEENWIKAPWHNTSTSFEDPLQSAIKLVERYKGE
;
A
#
# COMPACT_ATOMS: atom_id res chain seq x y z
N MET A 1 -17.76 75.15 51.18
CA MET A 1 -17.92 73.76 51.65
C MET A 1 -18.02 72.87 50.41
N LYS A 2 -17.03 71.99 50.22
CA LYS A 2 -16.99 70.71 49.48
C LYS A 2 -17.27 70.61 47.95
N TYR A 3 -16.18 70.25 47.24
CA TYR A 3 -15.97 69.15 46.25
C TYR A 3 -16.86 69.06 44.99
N HIS A 4 -16.28 69.24 43.79
CA HIS A 4 -15.71 68.24 42.85
C HIS A 4 -16.72 67.32 42.16
N ILE A 5 -16.69 67.30 40.81
CA ILE A 5 -16.48 66.09 39.97
C ILE A 5 -15.96 66.53 38.58
N SER A 6 -15.03 65.72 38.08
CA SER A 6 -14.20 65.86 36.90
C SER A 6 -14.96 65.77 35.57
N SER A 7 -14.54 66.58 34.58
CA SER A 7 -14.87 66.43 33.16
C SER A 7 -13.60 66.00 32.43
N SER A 8 -13.56 64.77 31.93
CA SER A 8 -12.42 64.28 31.15
C SER A 8 -12.73 64.34 29.66
N LEU A 9 -11.90 65.14 29.01
CA LEU A 9 -11.88 65.58 27.63
C LEU A 9 -11.40 64.46 26.71
N PHE A 10 -12.07 64.31 25.57
CA PHE A 10 -11.65 63.54 24.40
C PHE A 10 -10.36 64.18 23.85
N VAL A 11 -9.25 63.44 23.80
CA VAL A 11 -8.04 63.87 23.08
C VAL A 11 -7.76 62.86 21.96
N LEU A 12 -7.96 63.36 20.75
CA LEU A 12 -7.59 62.80 19.46
C LEU A 12 -6.06 62.64 19.41
N PHE A 13 -5.54 61.44 19.15
CA PHE A 13 -4.15 61.27 18.75
C PHE A 13 -4.10 60.55 17.40
N CYS A 14 -3.68 61.29 16.38
CA CYS A 14 -3.44 60.81 15.03
C CYS A 14 -2.26 59.83 15.04
N ILE A 15 -2.49 58.59 14.60
CA ILE A 15 -1.42 57.70 14.15
C ILE A 15 -1.55 57.57 12.64
N VAL A 16 -0.48 57.98 11.97
CA VAL A 16 -0.27 57.91 10.52
C VAL A 16 -0.25 56.44 10.10
N LEU A 17 -1.27 56.02 9.35
CA LEU A 17 -1.26 54.78 8.58
C LEU A 17 -0.32 54.98 7.38
N CYS A 18 0.96 54.61 7.54
CA CYS A 18 1.82 54.33 6.41
C CYS A 18 1.35 53.02 5.76
N ALA A 19 0.75 53.15 4.58
CA ALA A 19 0.55 52.07 3.64
C ALA A 19 1.92 51.55 3.19
N CYS A 20 2.36 50.43 3.76
CA CYS A 20 3.28 49.51 3.10
C CYS A 20 2.46 48.31 2.63
N ASN A 21 2.14 48.30 1.34
CA ASN A 21 1.89 47.05 0.63
C ASN A 21 3.16 46.20 0.73
N SER A 22 3.20 45.27 1.68
CA SER A 22 4.11 44.14 1.63
C SER A 22 3.31 42.93 1.16
N SER A 23 3.25 42.77 -0.14
CA SER A 23 3.18 41.46 -0.77
C SER A 23 4.40 40.66 -0.32
N SER A 24 4.23 39.79 0.67
CA SER A 24 5.27 38.86 1.15
C SER A 24 4.73 37.42 1.17
N VAL A 25 4.22 36.96 0.02
CA VAL A 25 3.74 35.57 -0.19
C VAL A 25 4.65 34.85 -1.20
N GLU A 26 5.96 35.13 -1.14
CA GLU A 26 6.96 34.53 -2.04
C GLU A 26 8.29 34.40 -1.28
N LYS A 27 8.32 33.67 -0.16
CA LYS A 27 9.56 33.60 0.63
C LYS A 27 10.13 32.25 1.04
N ASP A 28 9.48 31.11 0.90
CA ASP A 28 10.08 29.86 1.43
C ASP A 28 9.71 28.59 0.61
N GLY A 29 9.84 28.67 -0.73
CA GLY A 29 9.54 27.65 -1.74
C GLY A 29 9.37 26.20 -1.25
N ILE A 30 10.47 25.54 -0.88
CA ILE A 30 10.49 24.15 -0.38
C ILE A 30 10.55 24.03 1.15
N ILE A 31 10.79 25.13 1.86
CA ILE A 31 11.06 25.12 3.30
C ILE A 31 9.76 25.03 4.09
N GLN A 32 8.75 25.83 3.75
CA GLN A 32 7.49 25.86 4.51
C GLN A 32 6.77 24.50 4.50
N PRO A 33 6.62 23.79 3.37
CA PRO A 33 5.96 22.49 3.36
C PRO A 33 6.67 21.42 4.20
N ALA A 34 8.01 21.47 4.25
CA ALA A 34 8.82 20.61 5.10
C ALA A 34 8.70 20.99 6.58
N PHE A 35 8.72 22.28 6.90
CA PHE A 35 8.48 22.79 8.25
C PHE A 35 7.13 22.32 8.80
N ASP A 36 6.04 22.53 8.04
CA ASP A 36 4.69 22.16 8.46
C ASP A 36 4.58 20.65 8.73
N LEU A 37 5.25 19.83 7.91
CA LEU A 37 5.34 18.39 8.12
C LEU A 37 6.06 18.08 9.43
N ILE A 38 7.24 18.65 9.65
CA ILE A 38 8.05 18.41 10.85
C ILE A 38 7.31 18.88 12.09
N GLU A 39 6.59 20.00 12.03
CA GLU A 39 5.74 20.49 13.11
C GLU A 39 4.64 19.49 13.47
N ARG A 40 4.00 18.84 12.48
CA ARG A 40 3.05 17.74 12.79
C ARG A 40 3.72 16.52 13.43
N GLN A 41 5.03 16.33 13.23
CA GLN A 41 5.75 15.22 13.86
C GLN A 41 6.15 15.53 15.31
N ILE A 42 6.61 16.74 15.62
CA ILE A 42 7.24 17.04 16.93
C ILE A 42 6.70 18.30 17.63
N GLY A 43 5.64 18.90 17.10
CA GLY A 43 5.03 20.13 17.61
C GLY A 43 5.95 21.34 17.54
N GLU A 44 5.80 22.25 18.50
CA GLU A 44 6.52 23.53 18.55
C GLU A 44 8.05 23.41 18.57
N ARG A 45 8.61 22.23 18.89
CA ARG A 45 10.06 21.98 18.79
C ARG A 45 10.61 22.17 17.38
N ALA A 46 9.78 22.02 16.35
CA ALA A 46 10.16 22.28 14.96
C ALA A 46 10.71 23.69 14.75
N ALA A 47 10.21 24.70 15.49
CA ALA A 47 10.69 26.07 15.43
C ALA A 47 12.15 26.25 15.88
N GLY A 48 12.72 25.26 16.58
CA GLY A 48 14.12 25.23 16.98
C GLY A 48 15.07 24.59 15.95
N ILE A 49 14.56 24.15 14.80
CA ILE A 49 15.33 23.51 13.72
C ILE A 49 15.59 24.55 12.62
N GLN A 50 16.82 24.63 12.15
CA GLN A 50 17.19 25.45 11.00
C GLN A 50 16.99 24.63 9.72
N LEU A 51 16.20 25.14 8.79
CA LEU A 51 15.96 24.50 7.49
C LEU A 51 16.57 25.37 6.40
N GLU A 52 17.38 24.78 5.51
CA GLU A 52 18.04 25.48 4.42
C GLU A 52 17.86 24.74 3.08
N GLU A 53 17.66 25.51 2.01
CA GLU A 53 17.63 24.99 0.65
C GLU A 53 19.06 24.91 0.09
N ILE A 54 19.39 23.78 -0.52
CA ILE A 54 20.66 23.57 -1.26
C ILE A 54 20.36 23.17 -2.71
N ALA A 55 21.33 23.37 -3.60
CA ALA A 55 21.15 22.96 -4.99
C ALA A 55 21.12 21.43 -5.11
N PRO A 56 20.32 20.86 -6.03
CA PRO A 56 20.41 19.44 -6.35
C PRO A 56 21.78 19.11 -6.95
N GLU A 57 22.31 17.93 -6.61
CA GLU A 57 23.60 17.47 -7.13
C GLU A 57 23.38 16.68 -8.42
N ASN A 58 23.94 17.16 -9.53
CA ASN A 58 23.72 16.60 -10.88
C ASN A 58 22.23 16.43 -11.27
N GLY A 59 21.38 17.33 -10.77
CA GLY A 59 19.93 17.28 -10.98
C GLY A 59 19.20 16.20 -10.18
N LYS A 60 19.87 15.57 -9.20
CA LYS A 60 19.29 14.62 -8.25
C LYS A 60 19.10 15.26 -6.89
N GLU A 61 18.12 14.76 -6.14
CA GLU A 61 17.86 15.28 -4.81
C GLU A 61 19.00 14.94 -3.85
N THR A 62 19.33 15.89 -3.00
CA THR A 62 20.41 15.77 -2.02
C THR A 62 20.03 16.43 -0.71
N PHE A 63 20.62 15.95 0.39
CA PHE A 63 20.42 16.51 1.72
C PHE A 63 21.68 16.43 2.59
N GLU A 64 21.70 17.24 3.64
CA GLU A 64 22.72 17.25 4.69
C GLU A 64 22.05 17.36 6.06
N VAL A 65 22.72 16.82 7.08
CA VAL A 65 22.32 16.95 8.49
C VAL A 65 23.52 17.44 9.30
N GLU A 66 23.35 18.55 10.00
CA GLU A 66 24.33 19.04 10.97
C GLU A 66 23.63 19.40 12.28
N ALA A 67 23.91 18.64 13.32
CA ALA A 67 23.58 18.99 14.69
C ALA A 67 24.86 19.28 15.46
N LYS A 68 24.97 20.48 16.03
CA LYS A 68 26.14 20.88 16.81
C LYS A 68 25.77 21.84 17.92
N ASN A 69 26.26 21.57 19.14
CA ASN A 69 26.00 22.40 20.32
C ASN A 69 24.48 22.63 20.56
N GLY A 70 23.66 21.62 20.29
CA GLY A 70 22.21 21.68 20.48
C GLY A 70 21.44 22.46 19.41
N ILE A 71 22.06 22.83 18.29
CA ILE A 71 21.38 23.43 17.12
C ILE A 71 21.36 22.39 16.01
N LEU A 72 20.16 22.03 15.54
CA LEU A 72 19.97 21.16 14.38
C LEU A 72 19.74 22.00 13.13
N THR A 73 20.51 21.74 12.09
CA THR A 73 20.34 22.28 10.75
C THR A 73 20.13 21.13 9.76
N LEU A 74 19.04 21.21 9.01
CA LEU A 74 18.70 20.28 7.95
C LEU A 74 18.75 21.03 6.63
N ARG A 75 19.51 20.49 5.68
CA ARG A 75 19.63 21.07 4.34
C ARG A 75 19.08 20.10 3.33
N GLY A 76 18.34 20.57 2.34
CA GLY A 76 17.87 19.71 1.26
C GLY A 76 17.52 20.46 -0.01
N SER A 77 17.58 19.77 -1.14
CA SER A 77 17.23 20.34 -2.45
C SER A 77 15.74 20.31 -2.77
N SER A 78 14.92 19.70 -1.90
CA SER A 78 13.47 19.68 -1.99
C SER A 78 12.86 19.50 -0.60
N SER A 79 11.54 19.71 -0.49
CA SER A 79 10.81 19.48 0.76
C SER A 79 10.96 18.03 1.21
N VAL A 80 10.86 17.07 0.28
CA VAL A 80 11.04 15.64 0.53
C VAL A 80 12.45 15.33 1.03
N ALA A 81 13.49 15.94 0.43
CA ALA A 81 14.87 15.76 0.89
C ALA A 81 15.08 16.26 2.33
N ILE A 82 14.48 17.40 2.69
CA ILE A 82 14.52 17.94 4.06
C ILE A 82 13.77 17.02 5.04
N CYS A 83 12.58 16.53 4.65
CA CYS A 83 11.82 15.59 5.48
C CYS A 83 12.59 14.28 5.68
N TYR A 84 13.26 13.78 4.65
CA TYR A 84 14.10 12.60 4.76
C TYR A 84 15.33 12.85 5.65
N ALA A 85 15.98 14.02 5.53
CA ALA A 85 17.07 14.43 6.42
C ALA A 85 16.64 14.42 7.91
N PHE A 86 15.43 14.92 8.18
CA PHE A 86 14.83 14.86 9.52
C PHE A 86 14.60 13.42 9.97
N HIS A 87 14.05 12.56 9.11
CA HIS A 87 13.83 11.14 9.40
C HIS A 87 15.13 10.40 9.72
N THR A 88 16.18 10.59 8.91
CA THR A 88 17.52 10.03 9.14
C THR A 88 18.08 10.49 10.48
N TYR A 89 17.99 11.79 10.78
CA TYR A 89 18.48 12.33 12.05
C TYR A 89 17.74 11.77 13.27
N LEU A 90 16.41 11.65 13.20
CA LEU A 90 15.62 11.04 14.27
C LEU A 90 16.09 9.62 14.54
N ARG A 91 16.25 8.81 13.49
CA ARG A 91 16.64 7.41 13.61
C ARG A 91 18.06 7.24 14.15
N GLU A 92 19.03 7.94 13.57
CA GLU A 92 20.44 7.67 13.79
C GLU A 92 21.03 8.43 14.99
N ALA A 93 20.60 9.67 15.21
CA ALA A 93 21.13 10.49 16.29
C ALA A 93 20.23 10.48 17.54
N CYS A 94 18.91 10.49 17.35
CA CYS A 94 17.96 10.54 18.46
C CYS A 94 17.46 9.16 18.91
N SER A 95 17.73 8.09 18.15
CA SER A 95 17.14 6.76 18.39
C SER A 95 15.61 6.83 18.48
N ALA A 96 14.98 7.57 17.57
CA ALA A 96 13.53 7.79 17.54
C ALA A 96 12.93 7.42 16.18
N MET A 97 11.68 6.96 16.18
CA MET A 97 10.97 6.56 14.96
C MET A 97 9.46 6.66 15.15
N LYS A 98 8.76 7.08 14.09
CA LYS A 98 7.30 6.93 13.94
C LYS A 98 6.99 6.00 12.79
N THR A 99 6.04 5.10 12.97
CA THR A 99 5.60 4.09 12.01
C THR A 99 4.08 4.01 11.99
N TRP A 100 3.47 3.14 11.17
CA TRP A 100 2.01 2.99 11.15
C TRP A 100 1.48 2.43 12.49
N SER A 101 2.23 1.52 13.11
CA SER A 101 1.85 0.85 14.37
C SER A 101 2.07 1.71 15.61
N GLY A 102 2.70 2.88 15.50
CA GLY A 102 2.93 3.78 16.63
C GLY A 102 4.28 4.48 16.55
N GLU A 103 4.77 4.92 17.70
CA GLU A 103 5.97 5.73 17.78
C GLU A 103 6.83 5.46 19.01
N HIS A 104 8.14 5.62 18.85
CA HIS A 104 9.13 5.76 19.92
C HIS A 104 9.80 7.13 19.73
N MET A 105 9.35 8.11 20.52
CA MET A 105 9.68 9.54 20.32
C MET A 105 10.19 10.19 21.61
N GLU A 106 11.01 9.46 22.38
CA GLU A 106 11.73 10.00 23.54
C GLU A 106 12.89 10.89 23.09
N LEU A 107 12.57 12.06 22.53
CA LEU A 107 13.56 12.97 21.97
C LEU A 107 14.38 13.65 23.08
N PRO A 108 15.73 13.66 22.99
CA PRO A 108 16.58 14.39 23.92
C PRO A 108 16.21 15.88 24.04
N GLU A 109 16.40 16.48 25.23
CA GLU A 109 16.14 17.92 25.44
C GLU A 109 16.98 18.81 24.52
N THR A 110 18.23 18.40 24.28
CA THR A 110 19.17 19.07 23.37
C THR A 110 19.45 18.16 22.19
N TRP A 111 19.52 18.73 20.98
CA TRP A 111 19.81 17.98 19.76
C TRP A 111 21.20 17.33 19.83
N PRO A 112 21.31 15.98 19.79
CA PRO A 112 22.60 15.28 19.83
C PRO A 112 23.51 15.68 18.67
N ASP A 113 24.81 15.83 18.93
CA ASP A 113 25.77 16.14 17.88
C ASP A 113 25.79 15.03 16.81
N PHE A 114 25.59 15.40 15.55
CA PHE A 114 25.55 14.49 14.40
C PHE A 114 25.95 15.26 13.14
N VAL A 115 26.72 14.63 12.26
CA VAL A 115 27.12 15.24 10.99
C VAL A 115 27.04 14.20 9.88
N LEU A 116 26.11 14.42 8.95
CA LEU A 116 26.04 13.77 7.66
C LEU A 116 26.25 14.87 6.60
N LYS A 117 27.43 14.85 5.98
CA LYS A 117 27.89 15.97 5.17
C LYS A 117 27.12 16.16 3.88
N GLU A 118 26.77 15.08 3.19
CA GLU A 118 26.00 15.12 1.94
C GLU A 118 25.57 13.69 1.61
N GLN A 119 24.31 13.51 1.24
CA GLN A 119 23.80 12.26 0.67
C GLN A 119 22.85 12.57 -0.48
N THR A 120 23.20 12.06 -1.65
CA THR A 120 22.48 12.30 -2.91
C THR A 120 21.88 10.99 -3.40
N THR A 121 20.57 10.97 -3.70
CA THR A 121 19.95 9.78 -4.30
C THR A 121 20.46 9.57 -5.74
N PRO A 122 20.68 8.32 -6.19
CA PRO A 122 20.98 8.07 -7.59
C PRO A 122 19.73 8.16 -8.50
N TYR A 123 18.53 8.25 -7.91
CA TYR A 123 17.25 8.13 -8.60
C TYR A 123 16.58 9.49 -8.84
N GLU A 124 15.88 9.64 -9.97
CA GLU A 124 14.96 10.78 -10.21
C GLU A 124 13.66 10.59 -9.42
N TYR A 125 13.16 9.35 -9.40
CA TYR A 125 11.89 9.00 -8.81
C TYR A 125 12.04 7.95 -7.71
N ARG A 126 11.37 8.18 -6.59
CA ARG A 126 11.05 7.19 -5.56
C ARG A 126 9.54 6.99 -5.59
N TYR A 127 9.14 5.93 -6.29
CA TYR A 127 7.76 5.56 -6.56
C TYR A 127 7.13 4.85 -5.36
N PHE A 128 5.84 5.12 -5.12
CA PHE A 128 5.09 4.42 -4.08
C PHE A 128 3.62 4.17 -4.42
N LEU A 129 3.10 3.10 -3.81
CA LEU A 129 1.76 2.52 -3.88
C LEU A 129 1.51 1.60 -5.08
N ASN A 130 0.71 0.57 -4.85
CA ASN A 130 0.13 -0.26 -5.90
C ASN A 130 -1.28 0.28 -6.23
N VAL A 131 -1.81 -0.05 -7.42
CA VAL A 131 -3.25 0.13 -7.67
C VAL A 131 -4.08 -0.66 -6.65
N CYS A 132 -3.63 -1.85 -6.25
CA CYS A 132 -4.30 -2.70 -5.26
C CYS A 132 -4.37 -2.06 -3.86
N THR A 133 -3.46 -1.14 -3.51
CA THR A 133 -3.47 -0.44 -2.21
C THR A 133 -4.77 0.33 -1.99
N PHE A 134 -5.36 0.83 -3.08
CA PHE A 134 -6.64 1.54 -3.07
C PHE A 134 -7.86 0.65 -2.79
N GLY A 135 -7.67 -0.67 -2.72
CA GLY A 135 -8.68 -1.64 -2.30
C GLY A 135 -8.33 -2.27 -0.96
N TYR A 136 -7.11 -2.78 -0.78
CA TYR A 136 -6.75 -3.51 0.44
C TYR A 136 -6.38 -2.63 1.63
N THR A 137 -6.14 -1.32 1.44
CA THR A 137 -5.77 -0.45 2.55
C THR A 137 -6.56 0.84 2.57
N THR A 138 -6.62 1.57 1.46
CA THR A 138 -7.12 2.95 1.49
C THR A 138 -8.56 3.19 1.04
N PRO A 139 -9.43 2.21 0.72
CA PRO A 139 -10.73 2.52 0.09
C PRO A 139 -11.59 3.40 0.99
N TYR A 140 -11.44 3.29 2.31
CA TYR A 140 -12.22 4.00 3.31
C TYR A 140 -11.41 5.01 4.13
N TRP A 141 -10.20 5.35 3.71
CA TRP A 141 -9.42 6.39 4.38
C TRP A 141 -10.04 7.76 4.17
N ASP A 142 -10.15 8.52 5.25
CA ASP A 142 -10.53 9.93 5.21
C ASP A 142 -9.31 10.83 4.97
N TRP A 143 -9.51 12.15 5.06
CA TRP A 143 -8.41 13.08 4.88
C TRP A 143 -7.34 12.96 5.97
N GLU A 144 -7.73 12.80 7.24
CA GLU A 144 -6.78 12.76 8.34
C GLU A 144 -5.83 11.57 8.23
N ARG A 145 -6.33 10.41 7.77
CA ARG A 145 -5.49 9.25 7.49
C ARG A 145 -4.61 9.46 6.26
N TRP A 146 -5.11 10.07 5.19
CA TRP A 146 -4.31 10.39 4.00
C TRP A 146 -3.21 11.41 4.27
N GLU A 147 -3.45 12.44 5.08
CA GLU A 147 -2.43 13.43 5.45
C GLU A 147 -1.26 12.77 6.19
N LYS A 148 -1.55 11.86 7.12
CA LYS A 148 -0.53 11.05 7.80
C LYS A 148 0.25 10.16 6.83
N GLU A 149 -0.41 9.57 5.84
CA GLU A 149 0.29 8.75 4.84
C GLU A 149 1.22 9.58 3.96
N ILE A 150 0.77 10.75 3.50
CA ILE A 150 1.60 11.63 2.66
C ILE A 150 2.78 12.17 3.45
N ASP A 151 2.59 12.47 4.74
CA ASP A 151 3.71 12.83 5.62
C ASP A 151 4.68 11.65 5.81
N TRP A 152 4.16 10.43 6.00
CA TRP A 152 4.98 9.21 6.07
C TRP A 152 5.79 9.02 4.77
N MET A 153 5.16 9.16 3.61
CA MET A 153 5.79 9.10 2.29
C MET A 153 6.97 10.08 2.16
N ALA A 154 6.77 11.36 2.52
CA ALA A 154 7.83 12.37 2.44
C ALA A 154 8.99 12.10 3.39
N LEU A 155 8.70 11.64 4.61
CA LEU A 155 9.74 11.22 5.57
C LEU A 155 10.57 10.02 5.05
N ARG A 156 10.04 9.23 4.12
CA ARG A 156 10.72 8.09 3.47
C ARG A 156 11.25 8.42 2.07
N GLY A 157 11.26 9.70 1.70
CA GLY A 157 11.86 10.15 0.44
C GLY A 157 11.01 9.89 -0.81
N VAL A 158 9.75 9.51 -0.67
CA VAL A 158 8.84 9.29 -1.81
C VAL A 158 8.55 10.62 -2.49
N ASN A 159 8.74 10.68 -3.81
CA ASN A 159 8.39 11.85 -4.62
C ASN A 159 7.50 11.53 -5.82
N MET A 160 7.13 10.27 -6.07
CA MET A 160 6.28 9.89 -7.20
C MET A 160 5.18 8.90 -6.79
N PRO A 161 4.24 9.30 -5.92
CA PRO A 161 3.16 8.42 -5.45
C PRO A 161 2.04 8.27 -6.48
N LEU A 162 1.36 7.13 -6.46
CA LEU A 162 0.11 6.93 -7.22
C LEU A 162 -1.06 7.71 -6.57
N ALA A 163 -1.92 8.36 -7.37
CA ALA A 163 -3.05 9.16 -6.88
C ALA A 163 -4.33 8.93 -7.72
N THR A 164 -5.05 7.83 -7.44
CA THR A 164 -6.21 7.37 -8.24
C THR A 164 -7.57 7.60 -7.59
N VAL A 165 -7.65 8.31 -6.47
CA VAL A 165 -8.94 8.65 -5.83
C VAL A 165 -9.80 9.47 -6.80
N ALA A 166 -11.12 9.24 -6.75
CA ALA A 166 -12.12 9.88 -7.62
C ALA A 166 -12.06 9.52 -9.13
N SER A 167 -11.31 8.48 -9.52
CA SER A 167 -11.28 7.98 -10.92
C SER A 167 -12.68 7.75 -11.49
N GLU A 168 -13.59 7.16 -10.71
CA GLU A 168 -14.96 6.83 -11.13
C GLU A 168 -15.81 8.08 -11.31
N ALA A 169 -15.51 9.18 -10.61
CA ALA A 169 -16.24 10.44 -10.74
C ALA A 169 -15.88 11.14 -12.06
N ILE A 170 -14.61 11.05 -12.47
CA ILE A 170 -14.15 11.53 -13.77
C ILE A 170 -14.68 10.62 -14.88
N ALA A 171 -14.60 9.30 -14.70
CA ALA A 171 -15.14 8.33 -15.66
C ALA A 171 -16.65 8.57 -15.90
N GLU A 172 -17.45 8.81 -14.87
CA GLU A 172 -18.87 9.12 -15.04
C GLU A 172 -19.12 10.34 -15.92
N ARG A 173 -18.37 11.43 -15.70
CA ARG A 173 -18.51 12.64 -16.54
C ARG A 173 -18.21 12.35 -18.00
N VAL A 174 -17.21 11.52 -18.27
CA VAL A 174 -16.87 11.07 -19.63
C VAL A 174 -18.03 10.26 -20.21
N TRP A 175 -18.52 9.25 -19.49
CA TRP A 175 -19.60 8.39 -19.99
C TRP A 175 -20.93 9.13 -20.22
N LEU A 176 -21.24 10.13 -19.40
CA LEU A 176 -22.38 11.02 -19.61
C LEU A 176 -22.22 11.82 -20.93
N LYS A 177 -21.02 12.32 -21.23
CA LYS A 177 -20.72 12.99 -22.52
C LYS A 177 -20.80 12.02 -23.71
N MET A 178 -20.47 10.75 -23.49
CA MET A 178 -20.67 9.67 -24.47
C MET A 178 -22.15 9.24 -24.59
N GLY A 179 -23.07 9.90 -23.87
CA GLY A 179 -24.51 9.73 -23.99
C GLY A 179 -25.10 8.58 -23.19
N LEU A 180 -24.32 7.94 -22.30
CA LEU A 180 -24.85 6.93 -21.38
C LEU A 180 -25.71 7.58 -20.29
N LYS A 181 -26.60 6.78 -19.69
CA LYS A 181 -27.38 7.23 -18.54
C LYS A 181 -26.61 6.97 -17.25
N GLU A 182 -26.84 7.82 -16.25
CA GLU A 182 -26.24 7.68 -14.92
C GLU A 182 -26.48 6.27 -14.34
N GLU A 183 -27.70 5.74 -14.41
CA GLU A 183 -28.05 4.41 -13.91
C GLU A 183 -27.18 3.29 -14.52
N ASP A 184 -26.94 3.34 -15.84
CA ASP A 184 -26.14 2.35 -16.57
C ASP A 184 -24.65 2.47 -16.21
N ILE A 185 -24.16 3.70 -16.02
CA ILE A 185 -22.78 3.99 -15.61
C ILE A 185 -22.54 3.49 -14.19
N ARG A 186 -23.50 3.72 -13.28
CA ARG A 186 -23.39 3.31 -11.87
C ARG A 186 -23.42 1.81 -11.69
N ALA A 187 -24.17 1.10 -12.52
CA ALA A 187 -24.18 -0.36 -12.55
C ALA A 187 -22.86 -0.98 -13.03
N PHE A 188 -22.03 -0.21 -13.76
CA PHE A 188 -20.71 -0.65 -14.21
C PHE A 188 -19.66 -0.61 -13.10
N PHE A 189 -19.74 0.35 -12.18
CA PHE A 189 -18.78 0.47 -11.07
C PHE A 189 -18.97 -0.61 -10.00
N THR A 190 -17.87 -1.14 -9.47
CA THR A 190 -17.89 -2.01 -8.29
C THR A 190 -18.13 -1.22 -7.00
N GLY A 191 -18.28 -1.92 -5.88
CA GLY A 191 -18.17 -1.33 -4.55
C GLY A 191 -16.77 -0.77 -4.25
N PRO A 192 -16.64 0.16 -3.28
CA PRO A 192 -15.40 0.91 -3.00
C PRO A 192 -14.14 0.06 -2.86
N ALA A 193 -14.19 -1.02 -2.09
CA ALA A 193 -13.04 -1.85 -1.78
C ALA A 193 -12.54 -2.64 -3.01
N HIS A 194 -13.36 -2.76 -4.07
CA HIS A 194 -13.02 -3.50 -5.30
C HIS A 194 -12.64 -2.60 -6.49
N LEU A 195 -12.59 -1.27 -6.29
CA LEU A 195 -12.30 -0.31 -7.37
C LEU A 195 -10.95 -0.51 -8.08
N PRO A 196 -9.87 -1.03 -7.46
CA PRO A 196 -8.64 -1.33 -8.20
C PRO A 196 -8.88 -2.28 -9.39
N TRP A 197 -9.59 -3.39 -9.16
CA TRP A 197 -9.92 -4.38 -10.21
C TRP A 197 -10.93 -3.85 -11.22
N HIS A 198 -11.76 -2.89 -10.82
CA HIS A 198 -12.59 -2.14 -11.77
C HIS A 198 -11.74 -1.30 -12.74
N ARG A 199 -10.81 -0.51 -12.20
CA ARG A 199 -9.94 0.38 -13.00
C ARG A 199 -9.03 -0.39 -13.95
N MET A 200 -8.57 -1.57 -13.51
CA MET A 200 -7.80 -2.51 -14.32
C MET A 200 -8.66 -3.35 -15.30
N GLY A 201 -9.98 -3.17 -15.31
CA GLY A 201 -10.91 -3.87 -16.21
C GLY A 201 -11.24 -5.32 -15.84
N ASN A 202 -10.73 -5.81 -14.72
CA ASN A 202 -10.88 -7.18 -14.27
C ASN A 202 -12.30 -7.49 -13.74
N LEU A 203 -12.96 -6.53 -13.10
CA LEU A 203 -14.21 -6.75 -12.36
C LEU A 203 -15.14 -5.53 -12.41
N ASN A 204 -16.42 -5.73 -12.68
CA ASN A 204 -17.40 -4.66 -12.85
C ASN A 204 -18.70 -4.99 -12.13
N GLY A 205 -19.39 -3.97 -11.62
CA GLY A 205 -20.69 -4.09 -10.94
C GLY A 205 -20.71 -4.85 -9.60
N TRP A 206 -19.67 -5.61 -9.25
CA TRP A 206 -19.59 -6.40 -8.02
C TRP A 206 -19.67 -5.52 -6.77
N ASP A 207 -20.61 -5.82 -5.88
CA ASP A 207 -20.92 -5.02 -4.67
C ASP A 207 -21.19 -3.51 -4.91
N GLY A 208 -21.44 -3.12 -6.17
CA GLY A 208 -21.90 -1.77 -6.51
C GLY A 208 -23.41 -1.59 -6.26
N PRO A 209 -24.00 -0.45 -6.64
CA PRO A 209 -23.38 0.70 -7.32
C PRO A 209 -22.79 1.75 -6.35
N LEU A 210 -21.91 2.61 -6.87
CA LEU A 210 -21.44 3.80 -6.14
C LEU A 210 -22.53 4.88 -6.06
N THR A 211 -22.63 5.59 -4.94
CA THR A 211 -23.64 6.64 -4.73
C THR A 211 -23.16 8.03 -5.16
N ASN A 212 -24.10 8.96 -5.32
CA ASN A 212 -23.77 10.37 -5.56
C ASN A 212 -23.01 11.02 -4.39
N GLY A 213 -23.33 10.59 -3.16
CA GLY A 213 -22.59 10.99 -1.96
C GLY A 213 -21.13 10.57 -2.03
N TRP A 214 -20.88 9.30 -2.35
CA TRP A 214 -19.53 8.75 -2.53
C TRP A 214 -18.69 9.62 -3.47
N GLN A 215 -19.18 9.86 -4.68
CA GLN A 215 -18.36 10.52 -5.72
C GLN A 215 -18.04 11.97 -5.38
N LYS A 216 -18.99 12.68 -4.79
CA LYS A 216 -18.77 14.05 -4.34
C LYS A 216 -17.71 14.12 -3.25
N GLU A 217 -17.76 13.22 -2.28
CA GLU A 217 -16.77 13.21 -1.19
C GLU A 217 -15.39 12.73 -1.67
N GLN A 218 -15.33 11.76 -2.59
CA GLN A 218 -14.07 11.31 -3.20
C GLN A 218 -13.39 12.42 -4.01
N ILE A 219 -14.14 13.24 -4.77
CA ILE A 219 -13.58 14.42 -5.45
C ILE A 219 -12.93 15.37 -4.45
N LYS A 220 -13.61 15.71 -3.35
CA LYS A 220 -13.05 16.58 -2.31
C LYS A 220 -11.80 16.00 -1.68
N LEU A 221 -11.80 14.69 -1.42
CA LEU A 221 -10.66 13.99 -0.86
C LEU A 221 -9.46 14.07 -1.82
N GLN A 222 -9.67 13.79 -3.10
CA GLN A 222 -8.60 13.83 -4.10
C GLN A 222 -8.00 15.23 -4.29
N HIS A 223 -8.82 16.29 -4.19
CA HIS A 223 -8.29 17.67 -4.15
C HIS A 223 -7.29 17.86 -3.02
N LYS A 224 -7.60 17.40 -1.81
CA LYS A 224 -6.68 17.52 -0.67
C LYS A 224 -5.41 16.69 -0.86
N ILE A 225 -5.54 15.44 -1.33
CA ILE A 225 -4.41 14.55 -1.62
C ILE A 225 -3.45 15.18 -2.62
N LEU A 226 -3.94 15.61 -3.78
CA LEU A 226 -3.10 16.20 -4.82
C LEU A 226 -2.49 17.53 -4.40
N ASN A 227 -3.22 18.37 -3.67
CA ASN A 227 -2.68 19.62 -3.16
C ASN A 227 -1.50 19.37 -2.22
N ARG A 228 -1.67 18.45 -1.26
CA ARG A 228 -0.61 18.13 -0.29
C ARG A 228 0.61 17.48 -0.95
N MET A 229 0.40 16.57 -1.90
CA MET A 229 1.49 15.97 -2.68
C MET A 229 2.27 17.06 -3.44
N ARG A 230 1.59 17.99 -4.10
CA ARG A 230 2.22 19.09 -4.85
C ARG A 230 2.90 20.12 -3.95
N GLU A 231 2.32 20.43 -2.78
CA GLU A 231 2.97 21.29 -1.77
C GLU A 231 4.32 20.73 -1.33
N LEU A 232 4.45 19.40 -1.22
CA LEU A 232 5.70 18.73 -0.91
C LEU A 232 6.64 18.57 -2.11
N GLY A 233 6.26 19.03 -3.30
CA GLY A 233 7.05 18.87 -4.52
C GLY A 233 7.03 17.45 -5.10
N MET A 234 6.04 16.64 -4.74
CA MET A 234 5.85 15.31 -5.34
C MET A 234 5.20 15.41 -6.73
N ASP A 235 5.48 14.42 -7.57
CA ASP A 235 4.93 14.20 -8.89
C ASP A 235 3.89 13.06 -8.87
N PRO A 236 2.62 13.33 -8.53
CA PRO A 236 1.60 12.29 -8.43
C PRO A 236 1.29 11.66 -9.80
N ILE A 237 1.05 10.36 -9.82
CA ILE A 237 0.59 9.64 -11.01
C ILE A 237 -0.94 9.61 -11.02
N ALA A 238 -1.54 10.28 -12.01
CA ALA A 238 -2.98 10.34 -12.22
C ALA A 238 -3.47 9.11 -13.02
N PRO A 239 -4.75 8.71 -12.92
CA PRO A 239 -5.32 7.67 -13.77
C PRO A 239 -5.52 8.16 -15.21
N ALA A 240 -5.58 7.25 -16.16
CA ALA A 240 -6.00 7.48 -17.54
C ALA A 240 -6.94 6.37 -18.01
N PHE A 241 -7.57 6.59 -19.16
CA PHE A 241 -8.40 5.57 -19.79
C PHE A 241 -7.56 4.37 -20.23
N ALA A 242 -7.99 3.17 -19.83
CA ALA A 242 -7.28 1.92 -20.10
C ALA A 242 -7.96 1.03 -21.17
N GLY A 243 -8.99 1.54 -21.87
CA GLY A 243 -9.65 0.81 -22.96
C GLY A 243 -10.89 0.01 -22.56
N PHE A 244 -11.23 -0.06 -21.27
CA PHE A 244 -12.41 -0.76 -20.76
C PHE A 244 -13.67 0.10 -20.82
N VAL A 245 -14.77 -0.45 -21.34
CA VAL A 245 -16.02 0.29 -21.54
C VAL A 245 -17.21 -0.39 -20.85
N PRO A 246 -18.23 0.38 -20.42
CA PRO A 246 -19.47 -0.17 -19.88
C PRO A 246 -20.23 -1.03 -20.89
N THR A 247 -20.97 -2.03 -20.41
CA THR A 247 -21.88 -2.85 -21.24
C THR A 247 -22.84 -2.00 -22.06
N ALA A 248 -23.43 -0.96 -21.45
CA ALA A 248 -24.33 -0.03 -22.13
C ALA A 248 -23.66 0.77 -23.26
N PHE A 249 -22.33 0.97 -23.21
CA PHE A 249 -21.59 1.55 -24.33
C PHE A 249 -21.49 0.53 -25.47
N ALA A 250 -21.09 -0.70 -25.16
CA ALA A 250 -20.97 -1.76 -26.16
C ALA A 250 -22.30 -2.05 -26.88
N GLU A 251 -23.42 -2.11 -26.14
CA GLU A 251 -24.76 -2.31 -26.70
C GLU A 251 -25.21 -1.20 -27.66
N ARG A 252 -24.73 0.02 -27.48
CA ARG A 252 -25.03 1.17 -28.36
C ARG A 252 -24.16 1.21 -29.62
N HIS A 253 -23.07 0.45 -29.62
CA HIS A 253 -22.09 0.39 -30.71
C HIS A 253 -21.96 -1.02 -31.28
N PRO A 254 -23.05 -1.64 -31.79
CA PRO A 254 -23.03 -3.01 -32.30
C PRO A 254 -22.15 -3.19 -33.55
N GLU A 255 -21.73 -2.09 -34.19
CA GLU A 255 -20.77 -2.08 -35.29
C GLU A 255 -19.33 -2.38 -34.86
N ILE A 256 -18.99 -2.21 -33.58
CA ILE A 256 -17.65 -2.44 -33.05
C ILE A 256 -17.54 -3.88 -32.56
N GLN A 257 -16.45 -4.54 -32.94
CA GLN A 257 -16.12 -5.88 -32.44
C GLN A 257 -15.41 -5.78 -31.09
N PHE A 258 -16.18 -5.46 -30.04
CA PHE A 258 -15.66 -5.51 -28.67
C PHE A 258 -15.21 -6.92 -28.32
N LYS A 259 -14.19 -6.99 -27.46
CA LYS A 259 -13.75 -8.25 -26.87
C LYS A 259 -14.12 -8.26 -25.40
N HIS A 260 -14.37 -9.43 -24.86
CA HIS A 260 -14.72 -9.63 -23.47
C HIS A 260 -13.59 -10.39 -22.80
N LEU A 261 -13.04 -9.85 -21.71
CA LEU A 261 -11.90 -10.46 -21.02
C LEU A 261 -12.38 -11.10 -19.72
N GLU A 262 -12.06 -12.37 -19.54
CA GLU A 262 -12.38 -13.11 -18.32
C GLU A 262 -11.28 -12.93 -17.28
N TRP A 263 -11.68 -12.80 -16.03
CA TRP A 263 -10.77 -12.78 -14.89
C TRP A 263 -11.45 -13.35 -13.64
N GLY A 264 -10.66 -13.86 -12.70
CA GLY A 264 -11.17 -14.04 -11.34
C GLY A 264 -12.19 -15.16 -11.14
N GLY A 265 -12.50 -15.99 -12.14
CA GLY A 265 -13.56 -17.00 -12.05
C GLY A 265 -14.96 -16.41 -11.85
N PHE A 266 -15.16 -15.13 -12.21
CA PHE A 266 -16.46 -14.47 -12.14
C PHE A 266 -17.34 -14.85 -13.33
N ASP A 267 -18.66 -14.79 -13.12
CA ASP A 267 -19.62 -14.84 -14.22
C ASP A 267 -19.31 -13.75 -15.26
N GLU A 268 -19.49 -14.07 -16.54
CA GLU A 268 -19.27 -13.16 -17.69
C GLU A 268 -19.92 -11.78 -17.49
N LYS A 269 -21.09 -11.71 -16.85
CA LYS A 269 -21.78 -10.42 -16.59
C LYS A 269 -20.96 -9.38 -15.81
N TYR A 270 -19.92 -9.79 -15.09
CA TYR A 270 -19.05 -8.90 -14.32
C TYR A 270 -17.76 -8.52 -15.05
N ASN A 271 -17.52 -9.06 -16.25
CA ASN A 271 -16.33 -8.80 -17.04
C ASN A 271 -16.52 -7.57 -17.94
N ALA A 272 -15.46 -6.79 -18.15
CA ALA A 272 -15.51 -5.58 -18.98
C ALA A 272 -15.37 -5.91 -20.47
N TYR A 273 -15.94 -5.04 -21.31
CA TYR A 273 -15.60 -4.99 -22.72
C TYR A 273 -14.33 -4.18 -22.93
N VAL A 274 -13.44 -4.69 -23.78
CA VAL A 274 -12.25 -3.98 -24.26
C VAL A 274 -12.48 -3.46 -25.65
N LEU A 275 -12.19 -2.17 -25.80
CA LEU A 275 -12.29 -1.45 -27.05
C LEU A 275 -11.12 -1.81 -27.97
N PRO A 276 -11.35 -2.17 -29.25
CA PRO A 276 -10.26 -2.38 -30.19
C PRO A 276 -9.46 -1.09 -30.43
N PRO A 277 -8.12 -1.19 -30.55
CA PRO A 277 -7.25 -0.02 -30.59
C PRO A 277 -7.46 0.86 -31.84
N GLU A 278 -7.89 0.26 -32.95
CA GLU A 278 -8.15 0.97 -34.21
C GLU A 278 -9.41 1.85 -34.19
N THR A 279 -10.26 1.72 -33.17
CA THR A 279 -11.49 2.52 -33.10
C THR A 279 -11.18 3.98 -32.78
N PRO A 280 -11.92 4.95 -33.37
CA PRO A 280 -11.73 6.37 -33.03
C PRO A 280 -12.07 6.65 -31.56
N TYR A 281 -12.92 5.83 -30.95
CA TYR A 281 -13.35 5.95 -29.56
C TYR A 281 -12.21 5.82 -28.56
N PHE A 282 -11.14 5.09 -28.88
CA PHE A 282 -10.01 4.94 -27.95
C PHE A 282 -9.37 6.31 -27.67
N LYS A 283 -9.09 7.05 -28.74
CA LYS A 283 -8.55 8.40 -28.66
C LYS A 283 -9.55 9.39 -28.09
N GLU A 284 -10.82 9.33 -28.49
CA GLU A 284 -11.86 10.25 -28.04
C GLU A 284 -12.12 10.14 -26.53
N ILE A 285 -12.34 8.92 -26.03
CA ILE A 285 -12.62 8.67 -24.61
C ILE A 285 -11.39 8.99 -23.76
N GLY A 286 -10.20 8.54 -24.17
CA GLY A 286 -8.97 8.84 -23.44
C GLY A 286 -8.68 10.33 -23.37
N LYS A 287 -8.85 11.06 -24.48
CA LYS A 287 -8.76 12.53 -24.49
C LYS A 287 -9.74 13.17 -23.52
N LEU A 288 -11.02 12.78 -23.56
CA LEU A 288 -12.05 13.32 -22.68
C LEU A 288 -11.75 13.05 -21.21
N PHE A 289 -11.18 11.89 -20.89
CA PHE A 289 -10.79 11.54 -19.52
C PHE A 289 -9.70 12.46 -19.00
N ILE A 290 -8.63 12.67 -19.79
CA ILE A 290 -7.54 13.59 -19.43
C ILE A 290 -8.07 15.02 -19.26
N GLU A 291 -8.90 15.50 -20.20
CA GLU A 291 -9.48 16.84 -20.15
C GLU A 291 -10.38 17.04 -18.92
N GLU A 292 -11.21 16.06 -18.55
CA GLU A 292 -12.05 16.16 -17.35
C GLU A 292 -11.26 16.00 -16.05
N TRP A 293 -10.21 15.17 -16.03
CA TRP A 293 -9.29 15.10 -14.89
C TRP A 293 -8.61 16.44 -14.66
N GLU A 294 -7.98 17.01 -15.70
CA GLU A 294 -7.23 18.26 -15.56
C GLU A 294 -8.13 19.47 -15.29
N LYS A 295 -9.35 19.45 -15.82
CA LYS A 295 -10.36 20.46 -15.51
C LYS A 295 -10.76 20.44 -14.03
N GLU A 296 -10.84 19.26 -13.43
CA GLU A 296 -11.16 19.12 -12.00
C GLU A 296 -9.94 19.40 -11.12
N PHE A 297 -8.81 18.73 -11.39
CA PHE A 297 -7.68 18.62 -10.47
C PHE A 297 -6.41 19.36 -10.93
N GLY A 298 -6.45 20.05 -12.07
CA GLY A 298 -5.30 20.72 -12.68
C GLY A 298 -4.42 19.79 -13.52
N LYS A 299 -3.54 20.40 -14.32
CA LYS A 299 -2.62 19.70 -15.22
C LYS A 299 -1.76 18.68 -14.46
N ASN A 300 -1.53 17.52 -15.05
CA ASN A 300 -0.61 16.51 -14.52
C ASN A 300 0.45 16.12 -15.55
N THR A 301 1.57 15.55 -15.11
CA THR A 301 2.63 15.07 -16.01
C THR A 301 2.51 13.56 -16.26
N TYR A 302 2.21 12.78 -15.22
CA TYR A 302 2.24 11.32 -15.26
C TYR A 302 0.85 10.71 -15.23
N TYR A 303 0.59 9.78 -16.14
CA TYR A 303 -0.73 9.16 -16.29
C TYR A 303 -0.62 7.64 -16.41
N LEU A 304 -1.27 6.92 -15.49
CA LEU A 304 -1.33 5.47 -15.43
C LEU A 304 -2.40 4.93 -16.38
N SER A 305 -2.02 4.00 -17.26
CA SER A 305 -2.96 3.24 -18.10
C SER A 305 -2.47 1.81 -18.29
N ASP A 306 -3.29 0.83 -17.88
CA ASP A 306 -2.97 -0.60 -17.93
C ASP A 306 -4.14 -1.41 -18.53
N SER A 307 -3.98 -1.86 -19.78
CA SER A 307 -5.07 -2.49 -20.54
C SER A 307 -5.15 -4.02 -20.43
N PHE A 308 -4.14 -4.70 -19.86
CA PHE A 308 -4.04 -6.17 -19.91
C PHE A 308 -3.61 -6.82 -18.60
N ASN A 309 -3.83 -6.16 -17.47
CA ASN A 309 -3.40 -6.68 -16.18
C ASN A 309 -4.07 -8.04 -15.87
N GLU A 310 -3.27 -9.10 -15.81
CA GLU A 310 -3.69 -10.50 -15.54
C GLU A 310 -4.76 -11.07 -16.48
N MET A 311 -4.97 -10.45 -17.65
CA MET A 311 -5.96 -10.90 -18.61
C MET A 311 -5.28 -11.43 -19.87
N LYS A 312 -5.83 -12.51 -20.45
CA LYS A 312 -5.29 -13.08 -21.68
C LYS A 312 -5.69 -12.22 -22.87
N LEU A 313 -4.70 -11.70 -23.58
CA LEU A 313 -4.93 -11.01 -24.84
C LEU A 313 -5.54 -11.98 -25.87
N PRO A 314 -6.68 -11.63 -26.49
CA PRO A 314 -7.39 -12.48 -27.43
C PRO A 314 -6.73 -12.42 -28.82
N VAL A 315 -5.57 -13.07 -28.94
CA VAL A 315 -4.82 -13.29 -30.19
C VAL A 315 -5.05 -14.71 -30.70
N ALA A 316 -5.03 -14.89 -32.02
CA ALA A 316 -5.12 -16.22 -32.62
C ALA A 316 -3.85 -17.03 -32.28
N GLU A 317 -4.04 -18.30 -31.92
CA GLU A 317 -2.93 -19.20 -31.62
C GLU A 317 -2.08 -19.43 -32.88
N GLY A 318 -0.76 -19.22 -32.77
CA GLY A 318 0.18 -19.34 -33.89
C GLY A 318 0.23 -18.15 -34.85
N ASP A 319 -0.47 -17.05 -34.56
CA ASP A 319 -0.43 -15.81 -35.36
C ASP A 319 0.47 -14.74 -34.70
N ASP A 320 1.78 -14.99 -34.70
CA ASP A 320 2.76 -14.09 -34.08
C ASP A 320 2.79 -12.71 -34.77
N ASP A 321 2.64 -12.66 -36.09
CA ASP A 321 2.60 -11.40 -36.84
C ASP A 321 1.35 -10.57 -36.46
N GLY A 322 0.19 -11.21 -36.35
CA GLY A 322 -1.05 -10.58 -35.89
C GLY A 322 -0.94 -10.11 -34.43
N LYS A 323 -0.35 -10.94 -33.55
CA LYS A 323 -0.06 -10.59 -32.15
C LYS A 323 0.80 -9.32 -32.06
N HIS A 324 1.95 -9.29 -32.73
CA HIS A 324 2.86 -8.15 -32.70
C HIS A 324 2.22 -6.88 -33.29
N LYS A 325 1.48 -7.02 -34.40
CA LYS A 325 0.75 -5.89 -34.99
C LYS A 325 -0.28 -5.32 -34.02
N LEU A 326 -1.06 -6.18 -33.37
CA LEU A 326 -2.08 -5.77 -32.41
C LEU A 326 -1.46 -5.07 -31.19
N LEU A 327 -0.36 -5.61 -30.64
CA LEU A 327 0.38 -5.01 -29.53
C LEU A 327 0.91 -3.61 -29.89
N ALA A 328 1.52 -3.45 -31.06
CA ALA A 328 1.99 -2.15 -31.54
C ALA A 328 0.85 -1.14 -31.71
N GLN A 329 -0.33 -1.59 -32.16
CA GLN A 329 -1.52 -0.74 -32.27
C GLN A 329 -2.06 -0.32 -30.90
N TYR A 330 -2.07 -1.21 -29.91
CA TYR A 330 -2.46 -0.86 -28.54
C TYR A 330 -1.51 0.16 -27.93
N GLY A 331 -0.20 -0.06 -28.02
CA GLY A 331 0.80 0.88 -27.49
C GLY A 331 0.65 2.28 -28.11
N GLU A 332 0.47 2.34 -29.44
CA GLU A 332 0.20 3.58 -30.17
C GLU A 332 -1.11 4.26 -29.72
N SER A 333 -2.18 3.49 -29.55
CA SER A 333 -3.51 4.04 -29.24
C SER A 333 -3.61 4.54 -27.81
N ILE A 334 -3.02 3.82 -26.85
CA ILE A 334 -2.94 4.25 -25.45
C ILE A 334 -2.16 5.55 -25.35
N TYR A 335 -0.94 5.58 -25.91
CA TYR A 335 -0.11 6.78 -25.91
C TYR A 335 -0.84 7.97 -26.55
N HIS A 336 -1.39 7.80 -27.76
CA HIS A 336 -2.08 8.89 -28.44
C HIS A 336 -3.37 9.33 -27.75
N SER A 337 -4.05 8.45 -27.01
CA SER A 337 -5.25 8.83 -26.25
C SER A 337 -4.92 9.78 -25.10
N ILE A 338 -3.81 9.54 -24.41
CA ILE A 338 -3.29 10.40 -23.34
C ILE A 338 -2.77 11.71 -23.94
N ALA A 339 -1.88 11.61 -24.94
CA ALA A 339 -1.26 12.78 -25.57
C ALA A 339 -2.26 13.71 -26.26
N ALA A 340 -3.42 13.20 -26.68
CA ALA A 340 -4.49 14.01 -27.28
C ALA A 340 -5.19 14.93 -26.27
N GLY A 341 -5.20 14.58 -24.98
CA GLY A 341 -5.67 15.45 -23.90
C GLY A 341 -4.56 16.36 -23.37
N ASN A 342 -3.35 15.82 -23.22
CA ASN A 342 -2.19 16.57 -22.75
C ASN A 342 -0.91 16.13 -23.52
N PRO A 343 -0.39 16.92 -24.47
CA PRO A 343 0.79 16.58 -25.26
C PRO A 343 2.10 16.42 -24.46
N ASP A 344 2.16 17.02 -23.26
CA ASP A 344 3.33 16.96 -22.39
C ASP A 344 3.36 15.68 -21.54
N ALA A 345 2.21 15.01 -21.40
CA ALA A 345 2.04 13.85 -20.55
C ALA A 345 2.98 12.69 -20.89
N VAL A 346 3.33 11.93 -19.85
CA VAL A 346 4.11 10.69 -19.88
C VAL A 346 3.19 9.56 -19.47
N TRP A 347 3.14 8.53 -20.30
CA TRP A 347 2.41 7.29 -20.00
C TRP A 347 3.19 6.45 -18.99
N VAL A 348 2.58 6.17 -17.84
CA VAL A 348 3.09 5.22 -16.86
C VAL A 348 2.31 3.92 -16.99
N THR A 349 3.01 2.77 -16.96
CA THR A 349 2.38 1.45 -16.96
C THR A 349 3.03 0.51 -15.94
N GLN A 350 2.23 -0.38 -15.36
CA GLN A 350 2.70 -1.43 -14.48
C GLN A 350 3.31 -2.59 -15.29
N GLY A 351 4.57 -2.91 -15.03
CA GLY A 351 5.29 -4.01 -15.67
C GLY A 351 4.93 -5.41 -15.17
N TRP A 352 3.98 -5.55 -14.22
CA TRP A 352 3.55 -6.84 -13.66
C TRP A 352 3.23 -7.87 -14.73
N THR A 353 2.46 -7.45 -15.73
CA THR A 353 1.98 -8.31 -16.82
C THR A 353 3.13 -8.95 -17.60
N PHE A 354 4.26 -8.24 -17.77
CA PHE A 354 5.41 -8.74 -18.52
C PHE A 354 6.13 -9.89 -17.79
N GLY A 355 6.17 -9.87 -16.46
CA GLY A 355 6.70 -10.96 -15.65
C GLY A 355 5.69 -12.09 -15.40
N TYR A 356 4.45 -11.73 -15.05
CA TYR A 356 3.38 -12.67 -14.71
C TYR A 356 3.04 -13.61 -15.87
N GLN A 357 2.98 -13.07 -17.09
CA GLN A 357 2.70 -13.81 -18.32
C GLN A 357 3.96 -13.89 -19.20
N HIS A 358 5.14 -14.18 -18.62
CA HIS A 358 6.43 -14.21 -19.33
C HIS A 358 6.48 -15.15 -20.55
N ASP A 359 5.66 -16.21 -20.57
CA ASP A 359 5.51 -17.07 -21.76
C ASP A 359 4.87 -16.34 -22.95
N PHE A 360 3.95 -15.41 -22.68
CA PHE A 360 3.32 -14.58 -23.71
C PHE A 360 4.15 -13.33 -24.02
N TRP A 361 4.66 -12.66 -22.99
CA TRP A 361 5.43 -11.42 -23.08
C TRP A 361 6.91 -11.70 -23.31
N ASP A 362 7.22 -12.39 -24.41
CA ASP A 362 8.58 -12.51 -24.89
C ASP A 362 9.17 -11.16 -25.34
N LYS A 363 10.47 -11.17 -25.69
CA LYS A 363 11.17 -9.96 -26.16
C LYS A 363 10.46 -9.28 -27.34
N ALA A 364 10.05 -10.06 -28.34
CA ALA A 364 9.43 -9.52 -29.56
C ALA A 364 8.07 -8.87 -29.26
N SER A 365 7.31 -9.46 -28.35
CA SER A 365 5.98 -9.01 -27.94
C SER A 365 6.03 -7.71 -27.16
N LEU A 366 6.93 -7.60 -26.18
CA LEU A 366 7.11 -6.35 -25.45
C LEU A 366 7.68 -5.26 -26.36
N GLN A 367 8.68 -5.58 -27.19
CA GLN A 367 9.19 -4.62 -28.18
C GLN A 367 8.10 -4.12 -29.13
N ALA A 368 7.20 -5.00 -29.57
CA ALA A 368 6.08 -4.61 -30.43
C ALA A 368 5.17 -3.59 -29.74
N LEU A 369 4.75 -3.83 -28.49
CA LEU A 369 3.96 -2.88 -27.70
C LEU A 369 4.64 -1.50 -27.60
N LEU A 370 5.95 -1.50 -27.37
CA LEU A 370 6.73 -0.28 -27.13
C LEU A 370 7.15 0.46 -28.42
N SER A 371 7.07 -0.20 -29.57
CA SER A 371 7.69 0.24 -30.83
C SER A 371 7.19 1.57 -31.40
N ARG A 372 5.97 1.99 -31.04
CA ARG A 372 5.32 3.20 -31.57
C ARG A 372 5.11 4.29 -30.52
N VAL A 373 5.77 4.15 -29.37
CA VAL A 373 5.74 5.13 -28.29
C VAL A 373 7.11 5.82 -28.24
N PRO A 374 7.22 7.15 -28.13
CA PRO A 374 8.51 7.80 -27.91
C PRO A 374 9.14 7.38 -26.58
N ASP A 375 10.48 7.28 -26.52
CA ASP A 375 11.21 6.81 -25.33
C ASP A 375 11.03 7.73 -24.11
N ASP A 376 10.93 9.04 -24.35
CA ASP A 376 10.75 10.07 -23.33
C ASP A 376 9.29 10.24 -22.88
N LYS A 377 8.34 9.55 -23.53
CA LYS A 377 6.90 9.64 -23.26
C LYS A 377 6.33 8.41 -22.54
N MET A 378 7.20 7.55 -22.02
CA MET A 378 6.79 6.36 -21.29
C MET A 378 7.71 6.04 -20.11
N ILE A 379 7.12 5.61 -18.99
CA ILE A 379 7.82 5.01 -17.85
C ILE A 379 7.19 3.65 -17.53
N ILE A 380 8.01 2.61 -17.45
CA ILE A 380 7.60 1.27 -17.02
C ILE A 380 7.97 1.10 -15.55
N ILE A 381 6.99 0.78 -14.71
CA ILE A 381 7.26 0.37 -13.32
C ILE A 381 7.52 -1.13 -13.33
N ASP A 382 8.76 -1.57 -13.21
CA ASP A 382 9.09 -2.99 -13.11
C ASP A 382 8.70 -3.50 -11.71
N LEU A 383 7.44 -3.91 -11.60
CA LEU A 383 6.63 -3.79 -10.38
C LEU A 383 7.09 -4.68 -9.22
N GLY A 384 7.47 -5.93 -9.51
CA GLY A 384 7.68 -6.97 -8.49
C GLY A 384 8.97 -7.75 -8.69
N ASN A 385 10.12 -7.11 -8.48
CA ASN A 385 11.44 -7.74 -8.65
C ASN A 385 11.76 -8.83 -7.61
N ASP A 386 10.90 -8.98 -6.60
CA ASP A 386 10.89 -9.99 -5.56
C ASP A 386 10.11 -11.27 -5.91
N TYR A 387 9.33 -11.25 -7.00
CA TYR A 387 8.53 -12.39 -7.47
C TYR A 387 9.28 -13.43 -8.30
N PRO A 388 10.09 -13.03 -9.31
CA PRO A 388 10.72 -13.97 -10.22
C PRO A 388 11.46 -15.10 -9.51
N LYS A 389 12.26 -14.77 -8.49
CA LYS A 389 13.02 -15.76 -7.70
C LYS A 389 12.13 -16.69 -6.88
N TRP A 390 11.13 -16.14 -6.17
CA TRP A 390 10.44 -16.87 -5.10
C TRP A 390 9.11 -17.51 -5.50
N VAL A 391 8.46 -16.97 -6.55
CA VAL A 391 7.12 -17.37 -6.95
C VAL A 391 7.13 -17.98 -8.35
N TRP A 392 7.78 -17.34 -9.32
CA TRP A 392 7.74 -17.79 -10.72
C TRP A 392 8.89 -18.71 -11.12
N GLY A 393 10.00 -18.71 -10.38
CA GLY A 393 11.21 -19.48 -10.72
C GLY A 393 11.91 -18.95 -11.98
N THR A 394 11.80 -17.66 -12.25
CA THR A 394 12.36 -16.97 -13.42
C THR A 394 13.39 -15.91 -13.01
N GLU A 395 14.13 -15.39 -14.00
CA GLU A 395 15.00 -14.24 -13.81
C GLU A 395 14.18 -12.93 -13.78
N GLN A 396 14.71 -11.89 -13.14
CA GLN A 396 14.07 -10.57 -13.07
C GLN A 396 13.67 -10.01 -14.45
N THR A 397 12.47 -9.44 -14.54
CA THR A 397 11.85 -8.99 -15.80
C THR A 397 12.75 -8.01 -16.57
N TRP A 398 13.34 -7.01 -15.91
CA TRP A 398 14.24 -6.06 -16.56
C TRP A 398 15.47 -6.72 -17.20
N LYS A 399 16.00 -7.80 -16.60
CA LYS A 399 17.14 -8.56 -17.16
C LYS A 399 16.70 -9.33 -18.41
N ASN A 400 15.51 -9.92 -18.36
CA ASN A 400 14.94 -10.63 -19.50
C ASN A 400 14.62 -9.69 -20.67
N HIS A 401 14.36 -8.41 -20.41
CA HIS A 401 14.02 -7.41 -21.41
C HIS A 401 15.12 -6.37 -21.67
N ASP A 402 16.36 -6.68 -21.31
CA ASP A 402 17.53 -5.85 -21.61
C ASP A 402 17.36 -4.37 -21.21
N GLY A 403 16.76 -4.10 -20.04
CA GLY A 403 16.49 -2.73 -19.57
C GLY A 403 15.42 -1.98 -20.37
N PHE A 404 14.42 -2.72 -20.88
CA PHE A 404 13.23 -2.20 -21.56
C PHE A 404 13.50 -1.35 -22.82
N TYR A 405 14.54 -1.73 -23.58
CA TYR A 405 14.74 -1.28 -24.96
C TYR A 405 14.77 0.25 -25.16
N GLY A 406 15.32 0.98 -24.19
CA GLY A 406 15.45 2.44 -24.24
C GLY A 406 14.32 3.21 -23.54
N LYS A 407 13.25 2.54 -23.09
CA LYS A 407 12.23 3.18 -22.25
C LYS A 407 12.78 3.52 -20.87
N LYS A 408 12.31 4.62 -20.30
CA LYS A 408 12.53 4.90 -18.88
C LYS A 408 11.84 3.82 -18.04
N TRP A 409 12.47 3.38 -16.97
CA TRP A 409 11.88 2.41 -16.07
C TRP A 409 12.29 2.63 -14.61
N ILE A 410 11.47 2.09 -13.70
CA ILE A 410 11.63 2.15 -12.26
C ILE A 410 11.79 0.73 -11.75
N PHE A 411 12.85 0.48 -10.98
CA PHE A 411 13.04 -0.79 -10.28
C PHE A 411 12.17 -0.81 -9.03
N SER A 412 11.21 -1.73 -8.94
CA SER A 412 10.28 -1.81 -7.81
C SER A 412 10.06 -3.22 -7.26
N TYR A 413 9.51 -3.28 -6.05
CA TYR A 413 9.16 -4.49 -5.32
C TYR A 413 7.66 -4.49 -4.99
N VAL A 414 7.07 -5.67 -4.82
CA VAL A 414 5.73 -5.83 -4.23
C VAL A 414 5.89 -6.56 -2.89
N PRO A 415 6.25 -5.87 -1.80
CA PRO A 415 6.59 -6.53 -0.55
C PRO A 415 5.38 -7.13 0.18
N ASN A 416 4.14 -6.89 -0.30
CA ASN A 416 2.92 -7.40 0.30
C ASN A 416 1.84 -7.73 -0.74
N PHE A 417 1.11 -8.83 -0.52
CA PHE A 417 -0.04 -9.26 -1.33
C PHE A 417 -1.31 -9.38 -0.49
N GLY A 418 -2.41 -8.80 -0.95
CA GLY A 418 -3.73 -8.84 -0.32
C GLY A 418 -3.82 -8.15 1.05
N GLY A 419 -2.79 -7.43 1.48
CA GLY A 419 -2.69 -6.88 2.84
C GLY A 419 -2.55 -7.95 3.92
N LYS A 420 -2.11 -9.16 3.58
CA LYS A 420 -1.86 -10.22 4.57
C LYS A 420 -0.82 -9.74 5.56
N THR A 421 -1.04 -10.02 6.83
CA THR A 421 -0.25 -9.47 7.94
C THR A 421 0.92 -10.35 8.41
N PRO A 422 0.92 -11.70 8.32
CA PRO A 422 2.06 -12.48 8.81
C PRO A 422 3.38 -12.13 8.14
N MET A 423 4.49 -12.35 8.86
CA MET A 423 5.83 -11.94 8.46
C MET A 423 6.28 -12.61 7.16
N THR A 424 6.70 -11.80 6.18
CA THR A 424 7.31 -12.28 4.93
C THR A 424 8.14 -11.21 4.25
N GLY A 425 9.21 -11.62 3.56
CA GLY A 425 10.05 -10.73 2.75
C GLY A 425 11.45 -11.32 2.56
N ASP A 426 12.26 -10.72 1.69
CA ASP A 426 13.66 -11.08 1.52
C ASP A 426 14.51 -9.82 1.81
N LEU A 427 14.85 -9.60 3.08
CA LEU A 427 15.58 -8.39 3.50
C LEU A 427 16.93 -8.28 2.79
N GLN A 428 17.59 -9.42 2.53
CA GLN A 428 18.87 -9.41 1.82
C GLN A 428 18.70 -8.96 0.36
N MET A 429 17.66 -9.43 -0.33
CA MET A 429 17.33 -8.97 -1.68
C MET A 429 17.00 -7.48 -1.69
N TYR A 430 16.17 -7.02 -0.75
CA TYR A 430 15.78 -5.61 -0.66
C TYR A 430 17.00 -4.71 -0.45
N ALA A 431 17.98 -5.15 0.33
CA ALA A 431 19.21 -4.41 0.61
C ALA A 431 20.25 -4.40 -0.53
N THR A 432 20.11 -5.20 -1.59
CA THR A 432 21.14 -5.33 -2.64
C THR A 432 20.64 -5.16 -4.07
N SER A 433 19.41 -5.59 -4.40
CA SER A 433 19.05 -5.83 -5.81
C SER A 433 18.89 -4.55 -6.64
N SER A 434 18.46 -3.44 -6.02
CA SER A 434 18.39 -2.16 -6.73
C SER A 434 19.77 -1.58 -7.02
N ALA A 435 20.74 -1.75 -6.11
CA ALA A 435 22.14 -1.41 -6.35
C ALA A 435 22.74 -2.27 -7.47
N GLU A 436 22.46 -3.58 -7.47
CA GLU A 436 22.86 -4.47 -8.58
C GLU A 436 22.29 -4.03 -9.92
N ALA A 437 21.02 -3.64 -9.96
CA ALA A 437 20.38 -3.13 -11.17
C ALA A 437 21.03 -1.81 -11.63
N LEU A 438 21.31 -0.89 -10.71
CA LEU A 438 21.94 0.40 -11.01
C LEU A 438 23.35 0.27 -11.61
N HIS A 439 24.14 -0.69 -11.12
CA HIS A 439 25.51 -0.94 -11.61
C HIS A 439 25.56 -1.90 -12.81
N SER A 440 24.42 -2.39 -13.29
CA SER A 440 24.36 -3.29 -14.43
C SER A 440 24.64 -2.57 -15.75
N ALA A 441 25.38 -3.22 -16.65
CA ALA A 441 25.53 -2.73 -18.03
C ALA A 441 24.20 -2.67 -18.80
N ASN A 442 23.19 -3.42 -18.33
CA ASN A 442 21.83 -3.45 -18.89
C ASN A 442 20.85 -2.54 -18.14
N ALA A 443 21.32 -1.68 -17.22
CA ALA A 443 20.45 -0.75 -16.49
C ALA A 443 19.65 0.16 -17.43
N GLY A 444 20.20 0.48 -18.60
CA GLY A 444 19.53 1.32 -19.59
C GLY A 444 19.09 2.66 -19.00
N ASN A 445 17.82 3.01 -19.17
CA ASN A 445 17.22 4.23 -18.62
C ASN A 445 16.51 3.95 -17.27
N LEU A 446 17.24 3.34 -16.32
CA LEU A 446 16.78 3.21 -14.94
C LEU A 446 16.73 4.59 -14.29
N VAL A 447 15.53 5.15 -14.14
CA VAL A 447 15.31 6.51 -13.63
C VAL A 447 14.82 6.53 -12.19
N GLY A 448 14.40 5.39 -11.65
CA GLY A 448 13.77 5.37 -10.33
C GLY A 448 13.89 4.05 -9.58
N PHE A 449 13.55 4.16 -8.31
CA PHE A 449 13.39 3.07 -7.37
C PHE A 449 11.98 3.16 -6.76
N GLY A 450 11.42 2.08 -6.21
CA GLY A 450 10.19 2.22 -5.43
C GLY A 450 9.65 0.94 -4.85
N SER A 451 8.48 1.03 -4.23
CA SER A 451 7.72 -0.14 -3.78
C SER A 451 6.23 0.01 -4.07
N ALA A 452 5.61 -1.09 -4.47
CA ALA A 452 4.22 -1.17 -4.89
C ALA A 452 3.46 -2.22 -4.07
N PRO A 453 3.34 -2.08 -2.74
CA PRO A 453 2.66 -3.07 -1.89
C PRO A 453 1.16 -3.14 -2.21
N GLU A 454 0.59 -4.34 -2.32
CA GLU A 454 -0.87 -4.45 -2.47
C GLU A 454 -1.60 -3.97 -1.21
N GLY A 455 -1.03 -4.16 -0.02
CA GLY A 455 -1.54 -3.61 1.23
C GLY A 455 -0.44 -3.15 2.19
N LEU A 456 -0.72 -2.09 2.95
CA LEU A 456 0.18 -1.43 3.90
C LEU A 456 -0.05 -1.91 5.34
N GLU A 457 0.60 -1.25 6.30
CA GLU A 457 0.36 -1.41 7.74
C GLU A 457 0.73 -2.81 8.26
N ASN A 458 1.84 -3.35 7.76
CA ASN A 458 2.44 -4.62 8.14
C ASN A 458 3.95 -4.60 7.82
N ASN A 459 4.73 -5.56 8.34
CA ASN A 459 6.15 -5.77 7.98
C ASN A 459 6.98 -4.47 7.91
N GLU A 460 6.82 -3.56 8.88
CA GLU A 460 7.32 -2.18 8.79
C GLU A 460 8.83 -2.08 8.53
N VAL A 461 9.62 -3.04 9.05
CA VAL A 461 11.07 -3.15 8.80
C VAL A 461 11.42 -3.17 7.31
N VAL A 462 10.58 -3.78 6.46
CA VAL A 462 10.79 -3.84 5.02
C VAL A 462 10.70 -2.44 4.43
N TYR A 463 9.69 -1.66 4.81
CA TYR A 463 9.46 -0.33 4.25
C TYR A 463 10.51 0.68 4.72
N GLU A 464 11.00 0.57 5.95
CA GLU A 464 12.11 1.40 6.43
C GLU A 464 13.42 1.08 5.68
N LEU A 465 13.70 -0.21 5.40
CA LEU A 465 14.86 -0.61 4.60
C LEU A 465 14.74 -0.11 3.15
N LEU A 466 13.56 -0.24 2.54
CA LEU A 466 13.32 0.22 1.19
C LEU A 466 13.43 1.75 1.08
N ALA A 467 13.00 2.50 2.10
CA ALA A 467 13.21 3.95 2.13
C ALA A 467 14.71 4.30 2.03
N ASP A 468 15.58 3.63 2.80
CA ASP A 468 17.03 3.84 2.75
C ASP A 468 17.63 3.46 1.39
N MET A 469 17.16 2.37 0.79
CA MET A 469 17.59 1.95 -0.56
C MET A 469 17.25 2.98 -1.64
N GLY A 470 16.26 3.84 -1.42
CA GLY A 470 15.95 4.97 -2.30
C GLY A 470 16.99 6.09 -2.27
N TRP A 471 17.94 6.07 -1.34
CA TRP A 471 18.95 7.12 -1.13
C TRP A 471 20.39 6.63 -1.20
N THR A 472 20.63 5.40 -1.69
CA THR A 472 21.97 4.85 -1.86
C THR A 472 22.13 4.18 -3.23
N ALA A 473 23.34 4.27 -3.79
CA ALA A 473 23.76 3.51 -4.96
C ALA A 473 24.40 2.16 -4.59
N ASP A 474 24.72 1.97 -3.31
CA ASP A 474 25.42 0.80 -2.79
C ASP A 474 24.49 -0.07 -1.94
N SER A 475 24.83 -1.35 -1.82
CA SER A 475 24.15 -2.29 -0.94
C SER A 475 24.20 -1.87 0.53
N ILE A 476 23.13 -2.14 1.28
CA ILE A 476 23.08 -1.92 2.73
C ILE A 476 23.54 -3.18 3.47
N ASP A 477 24.43 -3.01 4.45
CA ASP A 477 24.82 -4.07 5.38
C ASP A 477 23.77 -4.23 6.49
N LEU A 478 23.00 -5.31 6.43
CA LEU A 478 21.93 -5.60 7.38
C LEU A 478 22.42 -5.82 8.81
N ASP A 479 23.64 -6.33 9.01
CA ASP A 479 24.18 -6.57 10.36
C ASP A 479 24.53 -5.26 11.08
N SER A 480 24.82 -4.21 10.31
CA SER A 480 25.00 -2.85 10.81
C SER A 480 23.68 -2.07 10.89
N TRP A 481 22.77 -2.32 9.95
CA TRP A 481 21.49 -1.59 9.83
C TRP A 481 20.45 -2.00 10.88
N LEU A 482 20.25 -3.31 11.11
CA LEU A 482 19.23 -3.81 12.03
C LEU A 482 19.38 -3.31 13.48
N PRO A 483 20.60 -3.24 14.06
CA PRO A 483 20.77 -2.67 15.40
C PRO A 483 20.37 -1.19 15.49
N VAL A 484 20.55 -0.41 14.42
CA VAL A 484 20.11 1.00 14.35
C VAL A 484 18.58 1.06 14.28
N TYR A 485 17.96 0.25 13.42
CA TYR A 485 16.51 0.10 13.37
C TYR A 485 15.91 -0.26 14.73
N CYS A 486 16.47 -1.26 15.42
CA CYS A 486 16.00 -1.69 16.74
C CYS A 486 16.08 -0.58 17.79
N LYS A 487 17.20 0.15 17.85
CA LYS A 487 17.34 1.28 18.77
C LYS A 487 16.33 2.38 18.48
N ALA A 488 16.13 2.72 17.21
CA ALA A 488 15.18 3.75 16.83
C ALA A 488 13.73 3.36 17.12
N ARG A 489 13.37 2.10 16.87
CA ARG A 489 12.03 1.57 17.07
C ARG A 489 11.71 1.29 18.53
N TYR A 490 12.64 0.73 19.29
CA TYR A 490 12.37 0.21 20.64
C TYR A 490 13.06 0.98 21.76
N GLY A 491 13.97 1.90 21.45
CA GLY A 491 14.84 2.57 22.44
C GLY A 491 16.07 1.75 22.84
N GLY A 492 16.22 0.53 22.32
CA GLY A 492 17.36 -0.34 22.61
C GLY A 492 17.46 -1.54 21.66
N CYS A 493 18.60 -2.21 21.70
CA CYS A 493 18.82 -3.47 21.00
C CYS A 493 19.62 -4.44 21.89
N PRO A 494 19.01 -5.02 22.93
CA PRO A 494 19.65 -6.03 23.76
C PRO A 494 20.17 -7.21 22.92
N ALA A 495 21.21 -7.91 23.38
CA ALA A 495 21.80 -9.02 22.63
C ALA A 495 20.80 -10.13 22.25
N ALA A 496 19.79 -10.36 23.10
CA ALA A 496 18.70 -11.29 22.81
C ALA A 496 17.81 -10.80 21.65
N MET A 497 17.51 -9.50 21.58
CA MET A 497 16.77 -8.91 20.46
C MET A 497 17.56 -8.96 19.16
N ASP A 498 18.86 -8.65 19.19
CA ASP A 498 19.74 -8.80 18.03
C ASP A 498 19.72 -10.25 17.51
N SER A 499 19.87 -11.21 18.43
CA SER A 499 19.76 -12.65 18.10
C SER A 499 18.37 -13.03 17.55
N ALA A 500 17.30 -12.41 18.03
CA ALA A 500 15.94 -12.62 17.50
C ALA A 500 15.82 -12.13 16.06
N TRP A 501 16.31 -10.92 15.77
CA TRP A 501 16.29 -10.34 14.43
C TRP A 501 17.14 -11.11 13.43
N GLN A 502 18.29 -11.64 13.85
CA GLN A 502 19.08 -12.55 13.02
C GLN A 502 18.29 -13.80 12.64
N ARG A 503 17.53 -14.38 13.59
CA ARG A 503 16.65 -15.52 13.30
C ARG A 503 15.51 -15.15 12.37
N PHE A 504 14.88 -13.99 12.54
CA PHE A 504 13.83 -13.54 11.62
C PHE A 504 14.39 -13.34 10.21
N LYS A 505 15.59 -12.75 10.07
CA LYS A 505 16.32 -12.62 8.79
C LYS A 505 16.57 -13.97 8.13
N GLU A 506 16.94 -15.00 8.90
CA GLU A 506 17.18 -16.36 8.40
C GLU A 506 15.91 -17.16 8.10
N THR A 507 14.74 -16.69 8.56
CA THR A 507 13.46 -17.41 8.47
C THR A 507 12.43 -16.61 7.69
N ALA A 508 11.48 -15.95 8.36
CA ALA A 508 10.37 -15.23 7.74
C ALA A 508 10.82 -14.12 6.77
N TYR A 509 12.00 -13.54 7.00
CA TYR A 509 12.59 -12.49 6.16
C TYR A 509 13.72 -12.98 5.22
N SER A 510 13.81 -14.29 5.00
CA SER A 510 14.73 -14.90 4.02
C SER A 510 14.11 -15.11 2.64
N SER A 511 12.79 -14.98 2.52
CA SER A 511 12.03 -15.28 1.30
C SER A 511 10.64 -14.61 1.32
N LEU A 512 10.17 -14.22 0.13
CA LEU A 512 8.82 -13.67 -0.05
C LEU A 512 7.83 -14.78 -0.41
N TYR A 513 6.70 -14.83 0.31
CA TYR A 513 5.56 -15.68 -0.02
C TYR A 513 4.33 -14.82 -0.32
N SER A 514 3.62 -15.14 -1.40
CA SER A 514 2.38 -14.43 -1.80
C SER A 514 1.17 -14.76 -0.89
N TYR A 515 1.23 -15.93 -0.23
CA TYR A 515 0.13 -16.48 0.58
C TYR A 515 0.58 -16.91 2.00
N PRO A 516 1.14 -16.00 2.81
CA PRO A 516 1.45 -16.24 4.21
C PRO A 516 0.15 -16.33 5.04
N ARG A 517 -0.46 -17.51 5.04
CA ARG A 517 -1.73 -17.82 5.72
C ARG A 517 -1.63 -19.14 6.47
N PHE A 518 -2.32 -19.26 7.59
CA PHE A 518 -2.49 -20.53 8.28
C PHE A 518 -3.60 -21.37 7.64
N THR A 519 -3.60 -22.68 7.88
CA THR A 519 -4.62 -23.59 7.31
C THR A 519 -5.99 -23.32 7.92
N TRP A 520 -6.06 -22.93 9.19
CA TRP A 520 -7.32 -22.58 9.84
C TRP A 520 -7.98 -21.31 9.25
N GLN A 521 -7.23 -20.43 8.57
CA GLN A 521 -7.80 -19.29 7.85
C GLN A 521 -8.54 -19.71 6.57
N THR A 522 -8.10 -20.80 5.94
CA THR A 522 -8.69 -21.29 4.68
C THR A 522 -9.61 -22.51 4.88
N VAL A 523 -9.82 -22.93 6.13
CA VAL A 523 -10.57 -24.13 6.57
C VAL A 523 -9.94 -25.46 6.13
N VAL A 524 -9.50 -25.55 4.88
CA VAL A 524 -8.75 -26.67 4.31
C VAL A 524 -7.52 -26.14 3.58
N PRO A 525 -6.50 -26.98 3.32
CA PRO A 525 -5.37 -26.57 2.48
C PRO A 525 -5.83 -26.04 1.12
N ASP A 526 -5.50 -24.79 0.81
CA ASP A 526 -5.80 -24.17 -0.48
C ASP A 526 -4.89 -24.79 -1.56
N THR A 527 -5.51 -25.44 -2.55
CA THR A 527 -4.82 -26.15 -3.63
C THR A 527 -4.50 -25.28 -4.83
N ARG A 528 -5.10 -24.09 -4.95
CA ARG A 528 -4.78 -23.11 -6.02
C ARG A 528 -3.68 -22.17 -5.57
N ARG A 529 -3.76 -21.71 -4.31
CA ARG A 529 -2.84 -20.72 -3.72
C ARG A 529 -2.24 -21.32 -2.46
N ILE A 530 -1.19 -22.11 -2.66
CA ILE A 530 -0.55 -22.88 -1.58
C ILE A 530 -0.09 -21.92 -0.48
N SER A 531 -0.68 -22.05 0.70
CA SER A 531 -0.31 -21.26 1.86
C SER A 531 1.07 -21.64 2.37
N LYS A 532 1.92 -20.65 2.64
CA LYS A 532 3.29 -20.86 3.14
C LYS A 532 3.73 -19.76 4.09
N LEU A 533 4.18 -20.17 5.28
CA LEU A 533 4.68 -19.34 6.37
C LEU A 533 5.94 -19.99 6.93
N ASP A 534 6.93 -19.20 7.34
CA ASP A 534 8.03 -19.74 8.15
C ASP A 534 7.69 -19.60 9.64
N VAL A 535 7.28 -20.73 10.23
CA VAL A 535 7.05 -20.89 11.66
C VAL A 535 7.94 -22.01 12.22
N SER A 536 9.15 -22.13 11.67
CA SER A 536 10.15 -23.11 12.09
C SER A 536 10.57 -22.93 13.55
N ASP A 537 11.21 -23.95 14.13
CA ASP A 537 11.80 -23.85 15.47
C ASP A 537 12.75 -22.65 15.60
N SER A 538 13.45 -22.27 14.53
CA SER A 538 14.33 -21.09 14.55
C SER A 538 13.53 -19.79 14.66
N PHE A 539 12.42 -19.67 13.92
CA PHE A 539 11.51 -18.53 14.02
C PHE A 539 10.90 -18.44 15.43
N LEU A 540 10.40 -19.56 15.96
CA LEU A 540 9.80 -19.63 17.30
C LEU A 540 10.82 -19.27 18.40
N GLN A 541 12.07 -19.73 18.28
CA GLN A 541 13.16 -19.30 19.16
C GLN A 541 13.46 -17.80 19.03
N GLY A 542 13.33 -17.23 17.83
CA GLY A 542 13.42 -15.79 17.61
C GLY A 542 12.36 -15.02 18.42
N VAL A 543 11.10 -15.47 18.38
CA VAL A 543 10.02 -14.90 19.19
C VAL A 543 10.31 -15.00 20.69
N GLU A 544 10.78 -16.16 21.17
CA GLU A 544 11.15 -16.36 22.58
C GLU A 544 12.26 -15.39 23.03
N LEU A 545 13.30 -15.22 22.19
CA LEU A 545 14.39 -14.27 22.45
C LEU A 545 13.90 -12.82 22.44
N PHE A 546 13.01 -12.46 21.50
CA PHE A 546 12.43 -11.13 21.43
C PHE A 546 11.65 -10.81 22.72
N LEU A 547 10.75 -11.70 23.14
CA LEU A 547 9.94 -11.54 24.35
C LEU A 547 10.77 -11.51 25.64
N SER A 548 11.94 -12.14 25.66
CA SER A 548 12.86 -12.09 26.82
C SER A 548 13.43 -10.68 27.09
N CYS A 549 13.23 -9.73 26.17
CA CYS A 549 13.66 -8.34 26.34
C CYS A 549 12.65 -7.46 27.08
N ALA A 550 11.50 -8.02 27.49
CA ALA A 550 10.37 -7.25 28.04
C ALA A 550 10.77 -6.36 29.21
N ASP A 551 11.49 -6.89 30.20
CA ASP A 551 11.93 -6.13 31.38
C ASP A 551 12.74 -4.87 31.04
N SER A 552 13.38 -4.84 29.86
CA SER A 552 14.20 -3.71 29.41
C SER A 552 13.50 -2.77 28.42
N LEU A 553 12.41 -3.19 27.79
CA LEU A 553 11.80 -2.49 26.65
C LEU A 553 10.27 -2.33 26.77
N GLU A 554 9.65 -2.78 27.85
CA GLU A 554 8.19 -2.69 28.07
C GLU A 554 7.64 -1.25 28.06
N SER A 555 8.49 -0.25 28.26
CA SER A 555 8.08 1.16 28.15
C SER A 555 7.89 1.63 26.71
N SER A 556 8.46 0.92 25.72
CA SER A 556 8.30 1.26 24.30
C SER A 556 6.99 0.69 23.76
N PRO A 557 6.04 1.53 23.31
CA PRO A 557 4.80 1.05 22.71
C PRO A 557 5.03 0.17 21.47
N LEU A 558 6.04 0.50 20.66
CA LEU A 558 6.40 -0.28 19.49
C LEU A 558 6.96 -1.66 19.84
N TYR A 559 7.74 -1.77 20.92
CA TYR A 559 8.17 -3.09 21.41
C TYR A 559 6.96 -3.91 21.88
N VAL A 560 6.05 -3.30 22.64
CA VAL A 560 4.84 -3.97 23.14
C VAL A 560 3.98 -4.47 21.98
N ASN A 561 3.77 -3.66 20.95
CA ASN A 561 2.98 -4.02 19.77
C ASN A 561 3.61 -5.22 19.04
N ASP A 562 4.91 -5.16 18.74
CA ASP A 562 5.62 -6.25 18.04
C ASP A 562 5.68 -7.52 18.91
N ALA A 563 5.84 -7.39 20.22
CA ALA A 563 5.81 -8.52 21.16
C ALA A 563 4.44 -9.23 21.13
N ILE A 564 3.35 -8.48 21.13
CA ILE A 564 1.98 -9.00 21.02
C ILE A 564 1.79 -9.70 19.67
N GLU A 565 2.24 -9.07 18.57
CA GLU A 565 2.16 -9.62 17.22
C GLU A 565 2.95 -10.94 17.10
N TYR A 566 4.21 -10.96 17.51
CA TYR A 566 5.08 -12.12 17.38
C TYR A 566 4.65 -13.28 18.29
N ALA A 567 4.21 -12.98 19.52
CA ALA A 567 3.59 -13.99 20.38
C ALA A 567 2.32 -14.57 19.75
N SER A 568 1.51 -13.74 19.09
CA SER A 568 0.31 -14.18 18.39
C SER A 568 0.65 -15.12 17.22
N TYR A 569 1.72 -14.87 16.46
CA TYR A 569 2.21 -15.80 15.44
C TYR A 569 2.68 -17.14 16.03
N TYR A 570 3.40 -17.09 17.15
CA TYR A 570 3.83 -18.30 17.87
C TYR A 570 2.62 -19.18 18.24
N LEU A 571 1.62 -18.59 18.89
CA LEU A 571 0.41 -19.30 19.31
C LEU A 571 -0.40 -19.79 18.12
N ALA A 572 -0.55 -18.98 17.07
CA ALA A 572 -1.26 -19.36 15.86
C ALA A 572 -0.60 -20.53 15.13
N ALA A 573 0.74 -20.65 15.16
CA ALA A 573 1.46 -21.81 14.65
C ALA A 573 1.08 -23.08 15.42
N LYS A 574 1.05 -23.02 16.76
CA LYS A 574 0.60 -24.13 17.61
C LYS A 574 -0.87 -24.50 17.35
N ALA A 575 -1.73 -23.49 17.19
CA ALA A 575 -3.13 -23.71 16.84
C ALA A 575 -3.30 -24.38 15.47
N ASP A 576 -2.47 -24.02 14.49
CA ASP A 576 -2.48 -24.61 13.14
C ASP A 576 -2.02 -26.07 13.14
N ASP A 577 -1.04 -26.43 13.98
CA ASP A 577 -0.64 -27.82 14.18
C ASP A 577 -1.78 -28.66 14.77
N CYS A 578 -2.46 -28.17 15.80
CA CYS A 578 -3.67 -28.81 16.32
C CYS A 578 -4.75 -28.93 15.24
N TYR A 579 -4.98 -27.88 14.45
CA TYR A 579 -6.00 -27.90 13.41
C TYR A 579 -5.69 -28.89 12.28
N LYS A 580 -4.44 -28.94 11.81
CA LYS A 580 -3.99 -29.95 10.83
C LYS A 580 -4.17 -31.37 11.35
N ARG A 581 -3.89 -31.62 12.64
CA ARG A 581 -4.19 -32.92 13.28
C ARG A 581 -5.69 -33.18 13.32
N ALA A 582 -6.52 -32.19 13.61
CA ALA A 582 -7.98 -32.32 13.58
C ALA A 582 -8.47 -32.75 12.19
N LEU A 583 -8.02 -32.07 11.12
CA LEU A 583 -8.35 -32.42 9.73
C LEU A 583 -7.90 -33.84 9.37
N LYS A 584 -6.70 -34.24 9.81
CA LYS A 584 -6.18 -35.59 9.59
C LYS A 584 -7.05 -36.64 10.28
N GLU A 585 -7.37 -36.47 11.56
CA GLU A 585 -8.21 -37.42 12.30
C GLU A 585 -9.64 -37.50 11.73
N ASP A 586 -10.21 -36.38 11.29
CA ASP A 586 -11.51 -36.35 10.61
C ASP A 586 -11.48 -37.18 9.32
N SER A 587 -10.42 -37.03 8.51
CA SER A 587 -10.23 -37.82 7.28
C SER A 587 -10.09 -39.32 7.52
N LEU A 588 -9.65 -39.72 8.72
CA LEU A 588 -9.56 -41.12 9.15
C LEU A 588 -10.85 -41.65 9.78
N GLY A 589 -11.89 -40.81 9.93
CA GLY A 589 -13.15 -41.15 10.59
C GLY A 589 -13.09 -41.11 12.13
N ASN A 590 -11.98 -40.64 12.71
CA ASN A 590 -11.76 -40.58 14.16
C ASN A 590 -12.39 -39.31 14.77
N ARG A 591 -13.71 -39.19 14.68
CA ARG A 591 -14.44 -37.94 15.00
C ARG A 591 -14.16 -37.38 16.41
N VAL A 592 -14.01 -38.25 17.42
CA VAL A 592 -13.69 -37.81 18.80
C VAL A 592 -12.30 -37.16 18.88
N ALA A 593 -11.29 -37.77 18.26
CA ALA A 593 -9.93 -37.22 18.25
C ALA A 593 -9.86 -35.93 17.43
N ALA A 594 -10.58 -35.87 16.31
CA ALA A 594 -10.72 -34.68 15.48
C ALA A 594 -11.30 -33.50 16.28
N MET A 595 -12.41 -33.72 16.99
CA MET A 595 -13.05 -32.69 17.83
C MET A 595 -12.15 -32.22 18.97
N GLN A 596 -11.41 -33.12 19.63
CA GLN A 596 -10.46 -32.73 20.68
C GLN A 596 -9.35 -31.80 20.17
N GLN A 597 -8.80 -32.09 18.99
CA GLN A 597 -7.77 -31.25 18.38
C GLN A 597 -8.35 -29.91 17.87
N LEU A 598 -9.57 -29.92 17.34
CA LEU A 598 -10.29 -28.70 16.97
C LEU A 598 -10.53 -27.81 18.20
N ASP A 599 -11.04 -28.36 19.30
CA ASP A 599 -11.30 -27.61 20.53
C ASP A 599 -10.00 -27.00 21.09
N ARG A 600 -8.88 -27.74 21.02
CA ARG A 600 -7.56 -27.21 21.40
C ARG A 600 -7.12 -26.05 20.51
N SER A 601 -7.26 -26.18 19.20
CA SER A 601 -6.95 -25.10 18.26
C SER A 601 -7.79 -23.85 18.54
N VAL A 602 -9.09 -24.03 18.79
CA VAL A 602 -10.01 -22.93 19.12
C VAL A 602 -9.64 -22.25 20.44
N GLU A 603 -9.26 -22.98 21.48
CA GLU A 603 -8.80 -22.38 22.76
C GLU A 603 -7.61 -21.44 22.51
N ILE A 604 -6.61 -21.90 21.75
CA ILE A 604 -5.42 -21.11 21.43
C ILE A 604 -5.77 -19.89 20.58
N LEU A 605 -6.63 -20.04 19.56
CA LEU A 605 -7.02 -18.93 18.68
C LEU A 605 -7.84 -17.86 19.42
N LEU A 606 -8.59 -18.22 20.47
CA LEU A 606 -9.25 -17.24 21.33
C LEU A 606 -8.23 -16.44 22.17
N ASP A 607 -7.14 -17.06 22.62
CA ASP A 607 -6.03 -16.34 23.27
C ASP A 607 -5.35 -15.38 22.27
N VAL A 608 -5.15 -15.81 21.02
CA VAL A 608 -4.61 -14.97 19.92
C VAL A 608 -5.52 -13.77 19.64
N ASP A 609 -6.82 -14.00 19.47
CA ASP A 609 -7.80 -12.93 19.22
C ASP A 609 -7.78 -11.87 20.34
N LYS A 610 -7.65 -12.33 21.59
CA LYS A 610 -7.60 -11.50 22.79
C LYS A 610 -6.28 -10.71 22.92
N LEU A 611 -5.16 -11.27 22.46
CA LEU A 611 -3.88 -10.55 22.36
C LEU A 611 -3.97 -9.45 21.29
N LEU A 612 -4.42 -9.81 20.08
CA LEU A 612 -4.53 -8.87 18.96
C LEU A 612 -5.57 -7.77 19.17
N ALA A 613 -6.54 -7.96 20.07
CA ALA A 613 -7.47 -6.91 20.47
C ALA A 613 -6.75 -5.67 21.06
N SER A 614 -5.50 -5.83 21.51
CA SER A 614 -4.63 -4.74 21.97
C SER A 614 -3.73 -4.14 20.89
N HIS A 615 -3.59 -4.80 19.73
CA HIS A 615 -2.70 -4.35 18.67
C HIS A 615 -3.33 -3.18 17.88
N PRO A 616 -2.63 -2.07 17.61
CA PRO A 616 -3.20 -0.86 17.01
C PRO A 616 -3.79 -1.05 15.61
N LEU A 617 -3.24 -1.98 14.83
CA LEU A 617 -3.60 -2.16 13.42
C LEU A 617 -4.35 -3.47 13.12
N TYR A 618 -4.30 -4.45 14.03
CA TYR A 618 -4.71 -5.83 13.71
C TYR A 618 -6.08 -6.16 14.29
N ARG A 619 -7.06 -5.27 14.02
CA ARG A 619 -8.43 -5.34 14.55
C ARG A 619 -9.43 -5.16 13.41
N LEU A 620 -10.40 -6.07 13.34
CA LEU A 620 -11.52 -5.95 12.39
C LEU A 620 -12.37 -4.70 12.63
N GLU A 621 -12.45 -4.25 13.88
CA GLU A 621 -13.19 -3.05 14.28
C GLU A 621 -12.77 -1.80 13.50
N GLU A 622 -11.46 -1.51 13.44
CA GLU A 622 -10.95 -0.34 12.72
C GLU A 622 -11.37 -0.35 11.24
N TRP A 623 -11.30 -1.52 10.60
CA TRP A 623 -11.66 -1.69 9.19
C TRP A 623 -13.16 -1.52 8.94
N VAL A 624 -13.99 -2.09 9.82
CA VAL A 624 -15.46 -1.98 9.75
C VAL A 624 -15.90 -0.55 10.02
N ASP A 625 -15.35 0.09 11.05
CA ASP A 625 -15.72 1.45 11.44
C ASP A 625 -15.37 2.45 10.34
N MET A 626 -14.16 2.36 9.76
CA MET A 626 -13.79 3.17 8.59
C MET A 626 -14.80 3.01 7.46
N ALA A 627 -15.20 1.78 7.11
CA ALA A 627 -16.17 1.55 6.03
C ALA A 627 -17.56 2.14 6.35
N ARG A 628 -18.03 1.98 7.59
CA ARG A 628 -19.33 2.50 8.04
C ARG A 628 -19.35 4.03 8.12
N ASP A 629 -18.24 4.69 8.43
CA ASP A 629 -18.17 6.16 8.54
C ASP A 629 -18.37 6.90 7.20
N TRP A 630 -18.12 6.20 6.09
CA TRP A 630 -18.45 6.70 4.76
C TRP A 630 -19.95 6.67 4.45
N GLY A 631 -20.73 5.80 5.10
CA GLY A 631 -22.18 5.68 4.89
C GLY A 631 -22.97 6.79 5.59
N LYS A 632 -23.90 7.43 4.89
CA LYS A 632 -24.78 8.48 5.45
C LYS A 632 -26.15 7.96 5.87
N THR A 633 -26.51 6.75 5.44
CA THR A 633 -27.73 6.03 5.84
C THR A 633 -27.36 4.63 6.31
N ASP A 634 -28.19 4.00 7.14
CA ASP A 634 -27.93 2.62 7.61
C ASP A 634 -27.73 1.63 6.44
N LEU A 635 -28.48 1.81 5.35
CA LEU A 635 -28.31 1.00 4.13
C LEU A 635 -26.92 1.18 3.49
N GLU A 636 -26.41 2.42 3.41
CA GLU A 636 -25.06 2.67 2.90
C GLU A 636 -23.99 2.12 3.84
N LYS A 637 -24.17 2.28 5.16
CA LYS A 637 -23.24 1.74 6.17
C LYS A 637 -23.14 0.23 6.07
N ASP A 638 -24.27 -0.45 5.99
CA ASP A 638 -24.33 -1.90 5.89
C ASP A 638 -23.75 -2.40 4.55
N ALA A 639 -23.97 -1.67 3.45
CA ALA A 639 -23.38 -2.00 2.15
C ALA A 639 -21.86 -1.85 2.13
N TYR A 640 -21.32 -0.75 2.69
CA TYR A 640 -19.87 -0.54 2.76
C TYR A 640 -19.19 -1.50 3.72
N GLU A 641 -19.81 -1.80 4.86
CA GLU A 641 -19.31 -2.86 5.75
C GLU A 641 -19.30 -4.22 5.04
N ALA A 642 -20.37 -4.60 4.36
CA ALA A 642 -20.43 -5.86 3.62
C ALA A 642 -19.32 -5.92 2.55
N ASN A 643 -19.10 -4.85 1.79
CA ASN A 643 -18.04 -4.77 0.80
C ASN A 643 -16.63 -4.88 1.43
N ALA A 644 -16.42 -4.19 2.56
CA ALA A 644 -15.17 -4.22 3.32
C ALA A 644 -14.87 -5.62 3.86
N LYS A 645 -15.85 -6.28 4.48
CA LYS A 645 -15.72 -7.65 4.99
C LYS A 645 -15.53 -8.65 3.87
N ARG A 646 -16.29 -8.52 2.77
CA ARG A 646 -16.16 -9.39 1.60
C ARG A 646 -14.74 -9.37 1.06
N LEU A 647 -14.16 -8.19 0.85
CA LEU A 647 -12.82 -8.06 0.28
C LEU A 647 -11.78 -8.89 1.04
N ILE A 648 -11.79 -8.86 2.38
CA ILE A 648 -10.80 -9.55 3.21
C ILE A 648 -11.15 -11.02 3.53
N THR A 649 -12.27 -11.52 3.00
CA THR A 649 -12.78 -12.87 3.24
C THR A 649 -13.04 -13.61 1.91
N THR A 650 -14.30 -13.73 1.49
CA THR A 650 -14.68 -14.50 0.31
C THR A 650 -14.26 -13.85 -1.00
N TRP A 651 -14.03 -12.52 -1.00
CA TRP A 651 -13.63 -11.68 -2.13
C TRP A 651 -14.66 -11.68 -3.27
N GLY A 652 -14.86 -12.83 -3.90
CA GLY A 652 -15.74 -13.12 -5.01
C GLY A 652 -15.05 -14.08 -5.99
N GLY A 653 -15.83 -14.64 -6.93
CA GLY A 653 -15.32 -15.58 -7.92
C GLY A 653 -14.59 -16.75 -7.25
N PHE A 654 -13.34 -16.98 -7.64
CA PHE A 654 -12.47 -18.03 -7.08
C PHE A 654 -11.32 -17.47 -6.22
N GLN A 655 -11.50 -16.29 -5.61
CA GLN A 655 -10.50 -15.52 -4.85
C GLN A 655 -10.66 -15.57 -3.32
N GLU A 656 -11.37 -16.57 -2.82
CA GLU A 656 -11.59 -16.75 -1.39
C GLU A 656 -10.29 -16.80 -0.58
N ASP A 657 -10.33 -16.09 0.54
CA ASP A 657 -9.24 -15.88 1.49
C ASP A 657 -7.97 -15.29 0.87
N TYR A 658 -8.01 -14.72 -0.34
CA TYR A 658 -6.86 -14.06 -0.97
C TYR A 658 -6.33 -12.92 -0.11
N ALA A 659 -7.21 -12.14 0.51
CA ALA A 659 -6.84 -11.01 1.37
C ALA A 659 -7.07 -11.30 2.86
N ALA A 660 -6.99 -12.58 3.24
CA ALA A 660 -7.19 -13.02 4.62
C ALA A 660 -6.27 -12.28 5.59
N ARG A 661 -6.88 -11.63 6.59
CA ARG A 661 -6.17 -10.90 7.64
C ARG A 661 -6.01 -11.75 8.90
N PHE A 662 -4.91 -11.54 9.60
CA PHE A 662 -4.69 -12.12 10.94
C PHE A 662 -5.06 -11.05 11.98
N TRP A 663 -6.36 -10.86 12.21
CA TRP A 663 -6.91 -9.77 13.02
C TRP A 663 -7.83 -10.29 14.13
N SER A 664 -7.83 -9.58 15.26
CA SER A 664 -8.86 -9.71 16.30
C SER A 664 -10.25 -9.40 15.73
N GLY A 665 -11.27 -10.08 16.24
CA GLY A 665 -12.64 -10.06 15.71
C GLY A 665 -12.79 -11.01 14.51
N LEU A 666 -11.88 -10.96 13.54
CA LEU A 666 -11.94 -11.87 12.38
C LEU A 666 -11.58 -13.31 12.77
N ILE A 667 -10.60 -13.51 13.66
CA ILE A 667 -10.29 -14.83 14.24
C ILE A 667 -11.47 -15.40 14.99
N LYS A 668 -11.99 -14.65 15.95
CA LYS A 668 -13.10 -15.10 16.81
C LYS A 668 -14.42 -15.28 16.07
N ASP A 669 -14.80 -14.33 15.21
CA ASP A 669 -16.16 -14.25 14.67
C ASP A 669 -16.29 -14.73 13.22
N TYR A 670 -15.18 -14.92 12.49
CA TYR A 670 -15.19 -15.45 11.12
C TYR A 670 -14.47 -16.80 11.02
N TYR A 671 -13.17 -16.87 11.33
CA TYR A 671 -12.38 -18.09 11.11
C TYR A 671 -12.79 -19.25 12.05
N ILE A 672 -12.90 -19.01 13.37
CA ILE A 672 -13.29 -20.07 14.33
C ILE A 672 -14.67 -20.67 13.99
N PRO A 673 -15.72 -19.88 13.68
CA PRO A 673 -17.01 -20.44 13.27
C PRO A 673 -16.93 -21.29 12.00
N ARG A 674 -16.16 -20.87 10.98
CA ARG A 674 -15.95 -21.66 9.75
C ARG A 674 -15.30 -23.01 10.06
N MET A 675 -14.26 -22.99 10.89
CA MET A 675 -13.60 -24.23 11.36
C MET A 675 -14.62 -25.15 12.03
N LYS A 676 -15.43 -24.65 12.96
CA LYS A 676 -16.44 -25.47 13.68
C LYS A 676 -17.52 -26.01 12.74
N LEU A 677 -18.01 -25.19 11.82
CA LEU A 677 -19.03 -25.57 10.85
C LEU A 677 -18.54 -26.72 9.95
N TYR A 678 -17.27 -26.68 9.54
CA TYR A 678 -16.65 -27.71 8.69
C TYR A 678 -16.63 -29.12 9.35
N PHE A 679 -16.49 -29.20 10.68
CA PHE A 679 -16.52 -30.46 11.44
C PHE A 679 -17.94 -30.88 11.90
N SER A 680 -18.94 -30.09 11.51
CA SER A 680 -20.35 -30.36 11.81
C SER A 680 -21.04 -31.09 10.65
N GLU A 681 -22.28 -31.55 10.87
CA GLU A 681 -23.12 -32.11 9.80
C GLU A 681 -23.53 -31.07 8.74
N GLN A 682 -23.33 -29.78 9.04
CA GLN A 682 -23.70 -28.65 8.17
C GLN A 682 -22.51 -28.13 7.34
N ARG A 683 -21.42 -28.90 7.17
CA ARG A 683 -20.23 -28.44 6.42
C ARG A 683 -20.53 -27.96 5.00
N ALA A 684 -21.59 -28.48 4.37
CA ALA A 684 -22.02 -28.10 3.03
C ALA A 684 -22.69 -26.70 2.97
N ASP A 685 -23.00 -26.11 4.13
CA ASP A 685 -23.61 -24.79 4.23
C ASP A 685 -22.58 -23.67 4.46
N LEU A 686 -21.27 -23.96 4.33
CA LEU A 686 -20.18 -23.01 4.61
C LEU A 686 -20.32 -21.71 3.80
N ASP A 687 -20.46 -21.80 2.47
CA ASP A 687 -20.59 -20.64 1.59
C ASP A 687 -21.81 -19.78 1.95
N ARG A 688 -22.93 -20.43 2.30
CA ARG A 688 -24.15 -19.74 2.73
C ARG A 688 -23.94 -19.02 4.07
N TRP A 689 -23.21 -19.65 4.98
CA TRP A 689 -22.87 -19.05 6.28
C TRP A 689 -21.95 -17.84 6.10
N GLU A 690 -20.91 -17.95 5.28
CA GLU A 690 -19.96 -16.86 5.00
C GLU A 690 -20.67 -15.65 4.40
N GLU A 691 -21.55 -15.87 3.40
CA GLU A 691 -22.34 -14.79 2.79
C GLU A 691 -23.29 -14.11 3.79
N ASN A 692 -23.88 -14.87 4.70
CA ASN A 692 -24.73 -14.31 5.76
C ASN A 692 -23.92 -13.49 6.77
N TRP A 693 -22.72 -13.95 7.14
CA TRP A 693 -21.81 -13.20 8.03
C TRP A 693 -21.37 -11.87 7.40
N ILE A 694 -21.07 -11.89 6.10
CA ILE A 694 -20.70 -10.68 5.35
C ILE A 694 -21.85 -9.65 5.37
N LYS A 695 -23.09 -10.09 5.13
CA LYS A 695 -24.25 -9.18 5.05
C LYS A 695 -24.80 -8.73 6.40
N ALA A 696 -24.56 -9.47 7.46
CA ALA A 696 -25.02 -9.11 8.80
C ALA A 696 -24.10 -8.01 9.38
N PRO A 697 -24.64 -6.89 9.89
CA PRO A 697 -23.83 -5.90 10.59
C PRO A 697 -23.05 -6.55 11.75
N TRP A 698 -21.76 -6.27 11.82
CA TRP A 698 -20.86 -6.80 12.82
C TRP A 698 -20.71 -5.81 13.98
N HIS A 699 -20.55 -6.34 15.18
CA HIS A 699 -20.32 -5.57 16.39
C HIS A 699 -19.16 -6.19 17.15
N ASN A 700 -18.20 -5.35 17.55
CA ASN A 700 -17.04 -5.83 18.28
C ASN A 700 -17.46 -6.41 19.64
N THR A 701 -17.07 -7.65 19.89
CA THR A 701 -17.21 -8.32 21.19
C THR A 701 -15.90 -8.89 21.69
N SER A 702 -14.79 -8.64 20.99
CA SER A 702 -13.46 -8.99 21.44
C SER A 702 -13.04 -8.07 22.57
N THR A 703 -12.36 -8.62 23.56
CA THR A 703 -11.81 -7.87 24.70
C THR A 703 -10.31 -8.08 24.71
N SER A 704 -9.55 -7.14 25.26
CA SER A 704 -8.12 -7.32 25.48
C SER A 704 -7.82 -8.04 26.79
N PHE A 705 -6.59 -8.50 26.95
CA PHE A 705 -6.06 -8.77 28.29
C PHE A 705 -5.88 -7.47 29.08
N GLU A 706 -5.93 -7.54 30.41
CA GLU A 706 -5.62 -6.39 31.27
C GLU A 706 -4.14 -5.98 31.13
N ASP A 707 -3.26 -6.97 31.00
CA ASP A 707 -1.83 -6.79 30.71
C ASP A 707 -1.45 -7.66 29.50
N PRO A 708 -1.56 -7.11 28.28
CA PRO A 708 -1.33 -7.86 27.04
C PRO A 708 0.11 -8.39 26.93
N LEU A 709 1.12 -7.60 27.31
CA LEU A 709 2.52 -8.01 27.22
C LEU A 709 2.82 -9.19 28.15
N GLN A 710 2.45 -9.08 29.44
CA GLN A 710 2.67 -10.17 30.38
C GLN A 710 1.84 -11.41 30.03
N SER A 711 0.65 -11.23 29.45
CA SER A 711 -0.15 -12.35 28.93
C SER A 711 0.53 -13.04 27.76
N ALA A 712 1.09 -12.28 26.81
CA ALA A 712 1.83 -12.81 25.68
C ALA A 712 3.00 -13.70 26.12
N ILE A 713 3.83 -13.22 27.06
CA ILE A 713 4.96 -13.97 27.61
C ILE A 713 4.50 -15.27 28.28
N LYS A 714 3.48 -15.21 29.14
CA LYS A 714 2.94 -16.39 29.85
C LYS A 714 2.34 -17.41 28.90
N LEU A 715 1.65 -16.96 27.85
CA LEU A 715 1.06 -17.84 26.85
C LEU A 715 2.15 -18.54 26.05
N VAL A 716 3.16 -17.82 25.55
CA VAL A 716 4.28 -18.46 24.83
C VAL A 716 4.97 -19.51 25.69
N GLU A 717 5.25 -19.23 26.97
CA GLU A 717 5.84 -20.21 27.89
C GLU A 717 4.91 -21.42 28.12
N ARG A 718 3.59 -21.20 28.26
CA ARG A 718 2.59 -22.27 28.42
C ARG A 718 2.60 -23.23 27.23
N TYR A 719 2.70 -22.71 26.01
CA TYR A 719 2.57 -23.49 24.77
C TYR A 719 3.91 -23.93 24.16
N LYS A 720 5.04 -23.61 24.80
CA LYS A 720 6.38 -23.96 24.33
C LYS A 720 6.62 -25.47 24.20
N GLY A 721 6.01 -26.25 25.09
CA GLY A 721 6.16 -27.72 25.13
C GLY A 721 5.13 -28.50 24.30
N GLU A 722 4.18 -27.83 23.64
CA GLU A 722 3.19 -28.41 22.73
C GLU A 722 3.67 -28.38 21.29
#